data_AF-A0A9P6YDZ2-F1
#
_entry.id   AF-A0A9P6YDZ2-F1
#
_cell.length_a   1.000
_cell.length_b   1.000
_cell.length_c   1.000
_cell.angle_alpha   90.00
_cell.angle_beta   90.00
_cell.angle_gamma   90.00
#
_symmetry.space_group_name_H-M   'P 1'
#
loop_
_entity.id
_entity.type
_entity.pdbx_description
1 polymer ?
#
loop_
_entity_poly.entity_id
_entity_poly.type
_entity_poly.pdbx_seq_one_letter_code
_entity_poly.pdbx_strand_id
1 'polypeptide(L)'
;MKQSIFAGNRDEFLRRPTARARFWEEADENILGGIDLEYHPMDDVKNGTWLGINRQGKFAALTNFRENQFKGTVSRGALVKDFLWSPDSVDTTLEHVKEHENSYGGFSLVCFDFKKKETEMKYITNRENHPLIKLKSKEIYGNKGYFSIGGFSKPLGINSGLSNSILTNPWPKVIKGKEMFKEIIKKNDKKDLVDSLFEMLKTGDPISNTGDTSAIRAGFKERIFIPKVDFPPSIELKELSYGTRTSTVVLLDYEGNVTFIERDCEDYLNSQEIADDNEELDSLEEEALGDEMPSELSTPVSLAQQNKVASEQKKKKKKRKRKTANLPEAGVDLPDDYVEKHQEDILEDPFDPGYPLSQRVEYAIWKYRKNHKFTEERRAIFDNYLKFGGINTGPNMFLGRATGADAREGSDTEVDFQAAKLAIDSVPDELEEGIEVSFSEVAQVYLGNTFIRESRFISMQSFIDAPNLIDAFLRYLELRKVAPEYADDIAKARAICAQAKIELPKCKMLTVDMPGKFNQACSIYFGDIPTIMDTSWMSEATMKTQKMFSSFFEETVGMTREEAKRIVQSQIKDTTNTKLNHTLNWVSIKLTDIPPIPSNADLESFFKVTFTNYENDQDKYDIVFEKKIIDNLILGMTAHATLCKLSNGDWYLEEATRIMPSFFMEDDCLHEEDYDY
;
A
#
# COMPACT_ATOMS: atom_id res chain seq x y z
N MET A 1 -22.15 -12.89 -20.66
CA MET A 1 -21.93 -14.21 -20.04
C MET A 1 -22.71 -14.29 -18.72
N LYS A 2 -23.33 -15.43 -18.40
CA LYS A 2 -23.96 -15.72 -17.10
C LYS A 2 -23.09 -16.80 -16.43
N GLN A 3 -21.96 -16.41 -15.82
CA GLN A 3 -21.06 -17.31 -15.10
C GLN A 3 -20.22 -16.50 -14.09
N SER A 4 -19.86 -17.09 -12.95
CA SER A 4 -18.82 -16.56 -12.05
C SER A 4 -17.46 -17.11 -12.47
N ILE A 5 -16.44 -16.25 -12.55
CA ILE A 5 -15.12 -16.59 -13.09
C ILE A 5 -14.06 -16.14 -12.08
N PHE A 6 -13.12 -17.03 -11.76
CA PHE A 6 -11.90 -16.74 -11.03
C PHE A 6 -10.69 -17.20 -11.85
N ALA A 7 -9.63 -16.40 -11.87
CA ALA A 7 -8.34 -16.75 -12.46
C ALA A 7 -7.24 -16.16 -11.58
N GLY A 8 -6.24 -16.95 -11.19
CA GLY A 8 -5.16 -16.48 -10.32
C GLY A 8 -3.90 -17.32 -10.38
N ASN A 9 -2.77 -16.70 -10.05
CA ASN A 9 -1.46 -17.32 -9.91
C ASN A 9 -1.07 -17.48 -8.45
N ARG A 10 -0.37 -18.57 -8.14
CA ARG A 10 0.34 -18.77 -6.88
C ARG A 10 1.83 -18.55 -7.09
N ASP A 11 2.32 -17.41 -6.62
CA ASP A 11 3.74 -17.06 -6.65
C ASP A 11 4.41 -17.47 -5.33
N GLU A 12 5.38 -18.37 -5.36
CA GLU A 12 6.02 -18.90 -4.16
C GLU A 12 7.43 -19.44 -4.45
N PHE A 13 8.20 -19.70 -3.40
CA PHE A 13 9.41 -20.49 -3.51
C PHE A 13 9.11 -21.90 -4.01
N LEU A 14 9.82 -22.32 -5.06
CA LEU A 14 9.50 -23.55 -5.80
C LEU A 14 9.80 -24.83 -5.00
N ARG A 15 10.64 -24.75 -3.95
CA ARG A 15 10.90 -25.88 -3.05
C ARG A 15 9.80 -26.11 -2.01
N ARG A 16 8.90 -25.13 -1.80
CA ARG A 16 7.83 -25.27 -0.83
C ARG A 16 6.89 -26.41 -1.27
N PRO A 17 6.75 -27.48 -0.47
CA PRO A 17 6.01 -28.67 -0.87
C PRO A 17 4.51 -28.40 -0.95
N THR A 18 3.88 -28.82 -2.04
CA THR A 18 2.43 -28.73 -2.23
C THR A 18 1.89 -29.97 -2.94
N ALA A 19 0.64 -30.33 -2.67
CA ALA A 19 -0.10 -31.28 -3.50
C ALA A 19 -1.00 -30.56 -4.49
N ARG A 20 -1.14 -31.14 -5.69
CA ARG A 20 -2.03 -30.65 -6.77
C ARG A 20 -3.47 -30.57 -6.31
N ALA A 21 -4.23 -29.65 -6.90
CA ALA A 21 -5.64 -29.52 -6.64
C ALA A 21 -6.40 -30.84 -6.92
N ARG A 22 -7.09 -31.32 -5.90
CA ARG A 22 -7.92 -32.52 -5.92
C ARG A 22 -9.03 -32.37 -4.90
N PHE A 23 -10.03 -33.25 -4.96
CA PHE A 23 -10.89 -33.42 -3.79
C PHE A 23 -10.04 -34.00 -2.66
N TRP A 24 -10.13 -33.39 -1.47
CA TRP A 24 -9.36 -33.82 -0.32
C TRP A 24 -9.85 -35.18 0.17
N GLU A 25 -9.09 -35.82 1.06
CA GLU A 25 -9.44 -37.12 1.62
C GLU A 25 -10.05 -36.98 3.02
N GLU A 26 -10.66 -38.06 3.50
CA GLU A 26 -11.19 -38.18 4.87
C GLU A 26 -12.21 -37.08 5.25
N ALA A 27 -12.04 -36.44 6.40
CA ALA A 27 -12.98 -35.48 6.96
C ALA A 27 -13.17 -34.21 6.11
N ASP A 28 -12.31 -33.99 5.10
CA ASP A 28 -12.29 -32.82 4.25
C ASP A 28 -12.74 -33.12 2.80
N GLU A 29 -13.34 -34.30 2.51
CA GLU A 29 -13.70 -34.79 1.16
C GLU A 29 -14.58 -33.85 0.29
N ASN A 30 -15.19 -32.86 0.94
CA ASN A 30 -16.02 -31.86 0.28
C ASN A 30 -15.23 -30.70 -0.33
N ILE A 31 -13.94 -30.57 -0.01
CA ILE A 31 -13.07 -29.47 -0.43
C ILE A 31 -12.31 -29.87 -1.70
N LEU A 32 -12.35 -29.00 -2.71
CA LEU A 32 -11.54 -29.06 -3.92
C LEU A 32 -10.56 -27.89 -3.92
N GLY A 33 -9.26 -28.18 -3.91
CA GLY A 33 -8.20 -27.18 -3.94
C GLY A 33 -6.83 -27.81 -3.75
N GLY A 34 -5.77 -27.05 -4.04
CA GLY A 34 -4.40 -27.49 -3.77
C GLY A 34 -4.11 -27.54 -2.26
N ILE A 35 -3.11 -28.31 -1.85
CA ILE A 35 -2.75 -28.48 -0.43
C ILE A 35 -1.35 -27.95 -0.20
N ASP A 36 -1.19 -27.03 0.74
CA ASP A 36 0.12 -26.63 1.25
C ASP A 36 0.60 -27.68 2.24
N LEU A 37 1.69 -28.38 1.90
CA LEU A 37 2.26 -29.46 2.71
C LEU A 37 3.34 -28.97 3.67
N GLU A 38 3.67 -27.67 3.64
CA GLU A 38 4.64 -27.09 4.55
C GLU A 38 4.14 -27.16 6.00
N TYR A 39 5.01 -27.64 6.89
CA TYR A 39 4.73 -27.69 8.32
C TYR A 39 5.15 -26.37 8.99
N HIS A 40 4.23 -25.76 9.73
CA HIS A 40 4.54 -24.58 10.55
C HIS A 40 4.86 -25.01 12.00
N PRO A 41 6.06 -24.75 12.55
CA PRO A 41 6.51 -25.31 13.83
C PRO A 41 5.68 -24.92 15.05
N MET A 42 4.93 -23.82 14.95
CA MET A 42 4.09 -23.27 16.02
C MET A 42 2.60 -23.57 15.83
N ASP A 43 2.24 -24.32 14.78
CA ASP A 43 0.86 -24.62 14.42
C ASP A 43 0.60 -26.13 14.42
N ASP A 44 -0.52 -26.55 14.99
CA ASP A 44 -1.02 -27.93 14.91
C ASP A 44 -1.79 -28.18 13.59
N VAL A 45 -2.08 -27.13 12.82
CA VAL A 45 -2.75 -27.23 11.52
C VAL A 45 -1.81 -27.85 10.49
N LYS A 46 -2.10 -29.09 10.12
CA LYS A 46 -1.56 -29.73 8.91
C LYS A 46 -2.44 -29.40 7.71
N ASN A 47 -1.82 -29.18 6.55
CA ASN A 47 -2.48 -29.14 5.25
C ASN A 47 -3.42 -27.94 5.06
N GLY A 48 -2.86 -26.73 5.01
CA GLY A 48 -3.61 -25.52 4.65
C GLY A 48 -3.83 -25.38 3.14
N THR A 49 -4.51 -24.33 2.70
CA THR A 49 -4.67 -24.03 1.26
C THR A 49 -4.70 -22.55 0.97
N TRP A 50 -4.34 -22.17 -0.25
CA TRP A 50 -4.39 -20.79 -0.74
C TRP A 50 -5.69 -20.48 -1.50
N LEU A 51 -6.36 -21.50 -2.02
CA LEU A 51 -7.58 -21.37 -2.81
C LEU A 51 -8.33 -22.70 -2.85
N GLY A 52 -9.66 -22.63 -2.71
CA GLY A 52 -10.50 -23.79 -2.92
C GLY A 52 -11.99 -23.47 -3.03
N ILE A 53 -12.75 -24.49 -3.38
CA ILE A 53 -14.21 -24.49 -3.41
C ILE A 53 -14.73 -25.79 -2.81
N ASN A 54 -15.84 -25.75 -2.08
CA ASN A 54 -16.48 -26.96 -1.56
C ASN A 54 -17.73 -27.35 -2.36
N ARG A 55 -18.23 -28.58 -2.14
CA ARG A 55 -19.45 -29.10 -2.80
C ARG A 55 -20.72 -28.30 -2.46
N GLN A 56 -20.69 -27.50 -1.41
CA GLN A 56 -21.80 -26.64 -0.98
C GLN A 56 -21.75 -25.25 -1.66
N GLY A 57 -20.75 -24.97 -2.49
CA GLY A 57 -20.61 -23.70 -3.21
C GLY A 57 -19.95 -22.60 -2.38
N LYS A 58 -19.21 -22.93 -1.32
CA LYS A 58 -18.32 -21.98 -0.66
C LYS A 58 -16.99 -21.94 -1.41
N PHE A 59 -16.54 -20.74 -1.75
CA PHE A 59 -15.26 -20.49 -2.40
C PHE A 59 -14.44 -19.51 -1.58
N ALA A 60 -13.15 -19.77 -1.42
CA ALA A 60 -12.23 -18.81 -0.81
C ALA A 60 -10.87 -18.82 -1.50
N ALA A 61 -10.23 -17.66 -1.48
CA ALA A 61 -8.88 -17.46 -1.98
C ALA A 61 -8.15 -16.43 -1.12
N LEU A 62 -6.84 -16.61 -0.96
CA LEU A 62 -6.00 -15.80 -0.10
C LEU A 62 -4.73 -15.33 -0.82
N THR A 63 -4.32 -14.10 -0.53
CA THR A 63 -3.02 -13.54 -0.89
C THR A 63 -2.29 -13.05 0.37
N ASN A 64 -0.98 -13.18 0.39
CA ASN A 64 -0.13 -12.84 1.53
C ASN A 64 0.34 -11.39 1.45
N PHE A 65 0.60 -10.69 2.55
CA PHE A 65 1.45 -9.50 2.52
C PHE A 65 2.91 -9.92 2.66
N ARG A 66 3.79 -9.19 1.96
CA ARG A 66 5.24 -9.30 2.16
C ARG A 66 5.62 -8.46 3.36
N GLU A 67 6.26 -9.10 4.33
CA GLU A 67 6.62 -8.47 5.60
C GLU A 67 8.05 -8.85 5.95
N ASN A 68 8.83 -7.87 6.43
CA ASN A 68 10.23 -8.10 6.83
C ASN A 68 10.33 -8.98 8.08
N GLN A 69 9.26 -9.11 8.87
CA GLN A 69 9.17 -10.00 10.02
C GLN A 69 7.79 -10.65 10.04
N PHE A 70 7.75 -11.99 9.93
CA PHE A 70 6.53 -12.75 10.13
C PHE A 70 6.15 -12.74 11.62
N LYS A 71 4.95 -12.28 11.94
CA LYS A 71 4.44 -12.15 13.32
C LYS A 71 3.30 -13.11 13.67
N GLY A 72 2.89 -13.98 12.74
CA GLY A 72 1.79 -14.91 12.95
C GLY A 72 2.20 -16.12 13.79
N THR A 73 1.26 -16.66 14.57
CA THR A 73 1.40 -17.96 15.25
C THR A 73 0.71 -19.09 14.48
N VAL A 74 -0.19 -18.76 13.55
CA VAL A 74 -1.00 -19.70 12.75
C VAL A 74 -0.72 -19.48 11.25
N SER A 75 -0.70 -20.56 10.47
CA SER A 75 -0.57 -20.49 9.01
C SER A 75 -1.79 -19.80 8.39
N ARG A 76 -1.55 -18.86 7.46
CA ARG A 76 -2.63 -18.19 6.71
C ARG A 76 -3.45 -19.17 5.88
N GLY A 77 -2.89 -20.32 5.50
CA GLY A 77 -3.62 -21.37 4.78
C GLY A 77 -4.77 -21.99 5.58
N ALA A 78 -4.77 -21.85 6.92
CA ALA A 78 -5.88 -22.25 7.77
C ALA A 78 -7.14 -21.42 7.51
N LEU A 79 -7.01 -20.11 7.23
CA LEU A 79 -8.15 -19.22 6.97
C LEU A 79 -9.05 -19.71 5.84
N VAL A 80 -8.44 -20.18 4.74
CA VAL A 80 -9.17 -20.69 3.58
C VAL A 80 -9.77 -22.05 3.91
N LYS A 81 -9.00 -22.95 4.53
CA LYS A 81 -9.47 -24.29 4.94
C LYS A 81 -10.67 -24.20 5.88
N ASP A 82 -10.56 -23.42 6.95
CA ASP A 82 -11.57 -23.30 8.00
C ASP A 82 -12.90 -22.77 7.43
N PHE A 83 -12.84 -21.79 6.52
CA PHE A 83 -14.05 -21.29 5.85
C PHE A 83 -14.71 -22.36 4.95
N LEU A 84 -13.91 -23.12 4.20
CA LEU A 84 -14.39 -24.15 3.28
C LEU A 84 -14.95 -25.38 4.02
N TRP A 85 -14.38 -25.71 5.17
CA TRP A 85 -14.82 -26.81 6.02
C TRP A 85 -16.04 -26.45 6.87
N SER A 86 -16.06 -25.24 7.44
CA SER A 86 -17.10 -24.83 8.38
C SER A 86 -18.49 -24.79 7.72
N PRO A 87 -19.57 -25.16 8.44
CA PRO A 87 -20.94 -24.92 7.98
C PRO A 87 -21.40 -23.45 8.16
N ASP A 88 -20.59 -22.60 8.79
CA ASP A 88 -20.98 -21.25 9.21
C ASP A 88 -21.23 -20.29 8.05
N SER A 89 -21.92 -19.19 8.32
CA SER A 89 -22.09 -18.13 7.32
C SER A 89 -20.77 -17.39 7.04
N VAL A 90 -20.71 -16.67 5.91
CA VAL A 90 -19.56 -15.80 5.61
C VAL A 90 -19.38 -14.75 6.73
N ASP A 91 -20.47 -14.15 7.24
CA ASP A 91 -20.42 -13.22 8.38
C ASP A 91 -19.74 -13.83 9.61
N THR A 92 -20.25 -14.97 10.08
CA THR A 92 -19.76 -15.66 11.27
C THR A 92 -18.29 -16.02 11.15
N THR A 93 -17.86 -16.49 9.96
CA THR A 93 -16.46 -16.82 9.74
C THR A 93 -15.58 -15.58 9.82
N LEU A 94 -16.00 -14.47 9.20
CA LEU A 94 -15.21 -13.26 9.15
C LEU A 94 -15.18 -12.51 10.49
N GLU A 95 -16.23 -12.62 11.31
CA GLU A 95 -16.20 -12.20 12.72
C GLU A 95 -15.12 -12.96 13.49
N HIS A 96 -15.07 -14.29 13.35
CA HIS A 96 -14.04 -15.11 13.98
C HIS A 96 -12.62 -14.75 13.51
N VAL A 97 -12.43 -14.54 12.20
CA VAL A 97 -11.15 -14.09 11.63
C VAL A 97 -10.73 -12.74 12.22
N LYS A 98 -11.68 -11.80 12.37
CA LYS A 98 -11.41 -10.47 12.93
C LYS A 98 -11.03 -10.53 14.42
N GLU A 99 -11.71 -11.37 15.20
CA GLU A 99 -11.37 -11.58 16.62
C GLU A 99 -9.96 -12.15 16.82
N HIS A 100 -9.47 -12.92 15.84
CA HIS A 100 -8.18 -13.62 15.90
C HIS A 100 -7.15 -13.07 14.91
N GLU A 101 -7.35 -11.88 14.35
CA GLU A 101 -6.57 -11.34 13.21
C GLU A 101 -5.06 -11.22 13.48
N ASN A 102 -4.70 -11.05 14.76
CA ASN A 102 -3.32 -10.94 15.25
C ASN A 102 -2.59 -12.29 15.32
N SER A 103 -3.30 -13.40 15.14
CA SER A 103 -2.71 -14.76 15.11
C SER A 103 -2.07 -15.07 13.76
N TYR A 104 -2.36 -14.27 12.73
CA TYR A 104 -1.92 -14.50 11.36
C TYR A 104 -0.91 -13.43 10.91
N GLY A 105 0.02 -13.83 10.04
CA GLY A 105 0.78 -12.84 9.24
C GLY A 105 -0.15 -12.03 8.33
N GLY A 106 0.37 -11.06 7.60
CA GLY A 106 -0.47 -10.19 6.79
C GLY A 106 -1.16 -10.95 5.67
N PHE A 107 -2.47 -10.76 5.51
CA PHE A 107 -3.27 -11.46 4.49
C PHE A 107 -4.35 -10.57 3.88
N SER A 108 -4.78 -10.96 2.68
CA SER A 108 -5.98 -10.51 1.98
C SER A 108 -6.80 -11.75 1.65
N LEU A 109 -8.02 -11.85 2.16
CA LEU A 109 -8.89 -13.03 2.05
C LEU A 109 -10.22 -12.63 1.38
N VAL A 110 -10.65 -13.44 0.41
CA VAL A 110 -12.02 -13.39 -0.14
C VAL A 110 -12.77 -14.67 0.17
N CYS A 111 -14.03 -14.52 0.58
CA CYS A 111 -14.94 -15.61 0.91
C CYS A 111 -16.28 -15.41 0.22
N PHE A 112 -16.69 -16.37 -0.61
CA PHE A 112 -17.93 -16.37 -1.37
C PHE A 112 -18.80 -17.57 -0.97
N ASP A 113 -20.11 -17.35 -0.87
CA ASP A 113 -21.13 -18.40 -0.73
C ASP A 113 -22.13 -18.26 -1.88
N PHE A 114 -22.06 -19.20 -2.82
CA PHE A 114 -22.87 -19.25 -4.03
C PHE A 114 -24.24 -19.93 -3.84
N LYS A 115 -24.51 -20.56 -2.69
CA LYS A 115 -25.76 -21.29 -2.45
C LYS A 115 -26.95 -20.35 -2.20
N LYS A 116 -26.69 -19.14 -1.72
CA LYS A 116 -27.72 -18.14 -1.41
C LYS A 116 -28.32 -17.55 -2.69
N LYS A 117 -29.61 -17.19 -2.65
CA LYS A 117 -30.34 -16.56 -3.77
C LYS A 117 -29.66 -15.27 -4.26
N GLU A 118 -29.04 -14.53 -3.34
CA GLU A 118 -28.06 -13.50 -3.63
C GLU A 118 -26.71 -14.04 -3.13
N THR A 119 -25.74 -14.21 -4.04
CA THR A 119 -24.40 -14.67 -3.69
C THR A 119 -23.80 -13.75 -2.65
N GLU A 120 -23.40 -14.31 -1.52
CA GLU A 120 -22.71 -13.55 -0.49
C GLU A 120 -21.22 -13.54 -0.80
N MET A 121 -20.63 -12.37 -0.99
CA MET A 121 -19.21 -12.23 -1.33
C MET A 121 -18.58 -11.17 -0.44
N LYS A 122 -17.49 -11.50 0.24
CA LYS A 122 -16.82 -10.58 1.17
C LYS A 122 -15.31 -10.65 1.07
N TYR A 123 -14.68 -9.52 1.40
CA TYR A 123 -13.24 -9.36 1.50
C TYR A 123 -12.85 -8.85 2.90
N ILE A 124 -11.76 -9.39 3.45
CA ILE A 124 -11.14 -8.94 4.70
C ILE A 124 -9.60 -8.95 4.57
N THR A 125 -8.94 -8.04 5.28
CA THR A 125 -7.49 -8.03 5.48
C THR A 125 -7.19 -7.58 6.90
N ASN A 126 -6.09 -8.07 7.48
CA ASN A 126 -5.57 -7.60 8.77
C ASN A 126 -4.50 -6.50 8.63
N ARG A 127 -4.48 -5.78 7.49
CA ARG A 127 -3.52 -4.71 7.20
C ARG A 127 -4.22 -3.38 6.94
N GLU A 128 -3.50 -2.30 7.23
CA GLU A 128 -3.90 -0.90 6.97
C GLU A 128 -5.25 -0.50 7.60
N ASN A 129 -5.66 -1.16 8.70
CA ASN A 129 -6.95 -0.97 9.37
C ASN A 129 -8.15 -0.99 8.41
N HIS A 130 -8.06 -1.84 7.38
CA HIS A 130 -9.05 -1.88 6.32
C HIS A 130 -10.39 -2.45 6.82
N PRO A 131 -11.54 -1.80 6.56
CA PRO A 131 -12.84 -2.34 6.95
C PRO A 131 -13.17 -3.62 6.17
N LEU A 132 -14.03 -4.46 6.76
CA LEU A 132 -14.69 -5.57 6.07
C LEU A 132 -15.49 -5.02 4.87
N ILE A 133 -15.34 -5.65 3.71
CA ILE A 133 -16.01 -5.23 2.47
C ILE A 133 -17.02 -6.30 2.03
N LYS A 134 -18.23 -5.87 1.70
CA LYS A 134 -19.20 -6.66 0.92
C LYS A 134 -19.02 -6.39 -0.58
N LEU A 135 -18.81 -7.45 -1.36
CA LEU A 135 -18.64 -7.44 -2.82
C LEU A 135 -19.99 -7.74 -3.51
N LYS A 136 -20.25 -7.17 -4.70
CA LYS A 136 -21.56 -7.27 -5.40
C LYS A 136 -21.49 -8.03 -6.73
N SER A 137 -22.35 -9.01 -6.98
CA SER A 137 -22.35 -9.80 -8.23
C SER A 137 -22.37 -8.94 -9.51
N LYS A 138 -21.73 -9.44 -10.59
CA LYS A 138 -21.62 -8.79 -11.94
C LYS A 138 -20.62 -7.63 -12.03
N GLU A 139 -19.68 -7.57 -11.09
CA GLU A 139 -18.57 -6.63 -11.04
C GLU A 139 -17.25 -7.36 -11.42
N ILE A 140 -16.35 -6.70 -12.17
CA ILE A 140 -15.01 -7.24 -12.49
C ILE A 140 -14.04 -6.52 -11.59
N TYR A 141 -13.44 -7.30 -10.72
CA TYR A 141 -12.71 -6.75 -9.62
C TYR A 141 -11.21 -6.48 -10.04
N GLY A 142 -10.70 -5.22 -10.06
CA GLY A 142 -9.31 -4.65 -10.10
C GLY A 142 -9.37 -3.10 -9.98
N ASN A 143 -8.51 -2.35 -9.26
CA ASN A 143 -8.62 -0.86 -9.15
C ASN A 143 -8.87 -0.24 -10.53
N LYS A 144 -9.92 0.59 -10.64
CA LYS A 144 -10.00 1.62 -11.65
C LYS A 144 -9.65 2.86 -10.86
N GLY A 145 -8.64 3.60 -11.32
CA GLY A 145 -8.42 4.98 -10.88
C GLY A 145 -9.75 5.69 -10.68
N TYR A 146 -9.74 6.63 -9.74
CA TYR A 146 -10.89 7.35 -9.24
C TYR A 146 -12.03 7.50 -10.25
N PHE A 147 -13.24 7.25 -9.76
CA PHE A 147 -14.50 7.76 -10.29
C PHE A 147 -14.50 9.27 -10.52
N SER A 148 -13.60 9.90 -11.29
CA SER A 148 -13.73 11.32 -11.56
C SER A 148 -14.81 11.52 -12.62
N ILE A 149 -16.06 11.64 -12.15
CA ILE A 149 -17.05 12.43 -12.86
C ILE A 149 -17.30 13.63 -12.00
N GLY A 150 -16.88 14.75 -12.54
CA GLY A 150 -16.98 16.01 -11.90
C GLY A 150 -16.48 15.92 -10.47
N GLY A 151 -15.17 15.76 -10.31
CA GLY A 151 -14.46 15.95 -9.07
C GLY A 151 -14.90 15.26 -7.79
N PHE A 152 -15.77 14.27 -7.86
CA PHE A 152 -15.98 13.34 -6.78
C PHE A 152 -14.98 12.21 -6.93
N SER A 153 -13.81 12.32 -6.30
CA SER A 153 -12.95 11.16 -6.06
C SER A 153 -13.55 10.29 -4.96
N LYS A 154 -14.65 9.61 -5.28
CA LYS A 154 -15.11 8.46 -4.50
C LYS A 154 -14.49 7.20 -5.11
N PRO A 155 -14.05 6.23 -4.30
CA PRO A 155 -13.83 4.88 -4.81
C PRO A 155 -15.15 4.42 -5.41
N LEU A 156 -15.25 4.47 -6.75
CA LEU A 156 -16.36 3.82 -7.42
C LEU A 156 -16.27 2.35 -7.04
N GLY A 157 -17.41 1.80 -6.62
CA GLY A 157 -17.65 0.42 -6.20
C GLY A 157 -16.45 -0.51 -6.35
N ILE A 158 -16.06 -1.12 -5.24
CA ILE A 158 -14.96 -2.08 -5.14
C ILE A 158 -15.10 -3.12 -6.23
N ASN A 159 -14.24 -2.94 -7.20
CA ASN A 159 -13.97 -3.82 -8.28
C ASN A 159 -12.47 -4.05 -8.08
N SER A 160 -11.99 -5.12 -7.41
CA SER A 160 -10.55 -5.50 -7.22
C SER A 160 -10.03 -6.95 -7.47
N GLY A 161 -8.91 -7.08 -8.20
CA GLY A 161 -8.12 -8.30 -8.30
C GLY A 161 -7.17 -8.29 -7.11
N LEU A 162 -6.71 -9.45 -6.68
CA LEU A 162 -5.94 -9.57 -5.45
C LEU A 162 -4.47 -9.80 -5.78
N SER A 163 -3.62 -9.02 -5.13
CA SER A 163 -2.18 -9.26 -5.03
C SER A 163 -1.76 -9.15 -3.56
N ASN A 164 -0.46 -9.14 -3.30
CA ASN A 164 0.10 -8.97 -1.96
C ASN A 164 -0.04 -7.53 -1.40
N SER A 165 -1.18 -6.88 -1.66
CA SER A 165 -1.55 -5.54 -1.23
C SER A 165 -3.04 -5.47 -0.86
N ILE A 166 -3.47 -4.36 -0.29
CA ILE A 166 -4.89 -4.16 0.01
C ILE A 166 -5.70 -3.94 -1.27
N LEU A 167 -6.99 -4.27 -1.18
CA LEU A 167 -7.94 -4.21 -2.28
C LEU A 167 -8.05 -2.83 -2.95
N THR A 168 -7.87 -1.74 -2.19
CA THR A 168 -7.98 -0.35 -2.64
C THR A 168 -6.66 0.22 -3.16
N ASN A 169 -5.54 -0.51 -3.02
CA ASN A 169 -4.21 -0.12 -3.49
C ASN A 169 -3.51 -1.31 -4.16
N PRO A 170 -4.00 -1.79 -5.32
CA PRO A 170 -3.43 -2.95 -5.97
C PRO A 170 -2.14 -2.64 -6.72
N TRP A 171 -1.31 -3.66 -6.90
CA TRP A 171 -0.09 -3.55 -7.71
C TRP A 171 -0.39 -3.35 -9.21
N PRO A 172 0.54 -2.76 -9.98
CA PRO A 172 0.35 -2.55 -11.43
C PRO A 172 -0.03 -3.81 -12.20
N LYS A 173 0.50 -4.99 -11.85
CA LYS A 173 0.11 -6.27 -12.46
C LYS A 173 -1.38 -6.56 -12.38
N VAL A 174 -2.03 -6.17 -11.29
CA VAL A 174 -3.47 -6.37 -11.09
C VAL A 174 -4.27 -5.43 -12.00
N ILE A 175 -3.79 -4.19 -12.19
CA ILE A 175 -4.41 -3.21 -13.10
C ILE A 175 -4.33 -3.75 -14.53
N LYS A 176 -3.15 -4.20 -14.97
CA LYS A 176 -2.93 -4.82 -16.30
C LYS A 176 -3.80 -6.06 -16.49
N GLY A 177 -3.75 -7.00 -15.54
CA GLY A 177 -4.51 -8.26 -15.61
C GLY A 177 -6.02 -8.03 -15.67
N LYS A 178 -6.53 -7.01 -14.98
CA LYS A 178 -7.94 -6.63 -15.06
C LYS A 178 -8.36 -6.20 -16.46
N GLU A 179 -7.59 -5.33 -17.12
CA GLU A 179 -7.97 -4.86 -18.45
C GLU A 179 -7.96 -6.01 -19.45
N MET A 180 -6.98 -6.91 -19.36
CA MET A 180 -6.95 -8.15 -20.15
C MET A 180 -8.17 -9.04 -19.86
N PHE A 181 -8.50 -9.27 -18.60
CA PHE A 181 -9.65 -10.08 -18.18
C PHE A 181 -10.97 -9.53 -18.73
N LYS A 182 -11.16 -8.20 -18.72
CA LYS A 182 -12.34 -7.55 -19.31
C LYS A 182 -12.44 -7.79 -20.80
N GLU A 183 -11.33 -7.65 -21.54
CA GLU A 183 -11.32 -7.86 -22.98
C GLU A 183 -11.62 -9.33 -23.33
N ILE A 184 -11.10 -10.27 -22.54
CA ILE A 184 -11.41 -11.70 -22.66
C ILE A 184 -12.92 -11.94 -22.46
N ILE A 185 -13.52 -11.39 -21.41
CA ILE A 185 -14.95 -11.54 -21.14
C ILE A 185 -15.82 -10.88 -22.22
N LYS A 186 -15.40 -9.73 -22.78
CA LYS A 186 -16.13 -9.02 -23.85
C LYS A 186 -16.17 -9.82 -25.15
N LYS A 187 -15.07 -10.47 -25.54
CA LYS A 187 -14.98 -11.28 -26.77
C LYS A 187 -15.96 -12.45 -26.79
N ASN A 188 -16.38 -12.93 -25.60
CA ASN A 188 -17.55 -13.79 -25.38
C ASN A 188 -17.58 -15.10 -26.20
N ASP A 189 -16.42 -15.66 -26.54
CA ASP A 189 -16.32 -17.03 -27.06
C ASP A 189 -16.14 -18.01 -25.89
N LYS A 190 -17.08 -18.94 -25.72
CA LYS A 190 -17.02 -19.95 -24.65
C LYS A 190 -15.95 -21.01 -24.92
N LYS A 191 -15.59 -21.23 -26.18
CA LYS A 191 -14.73 -22.35 -26.58
C LYS A 191 -13.29 -22.13 -26.12
N ASP A 192 -12.84 -20.87 -26.15
CA ASP A 192 -11.45 -20.49 -25.85
C ASP A 192 -11.30 -19.67 -24.56
N LEU A 193 -12.36 -19.57 -23.75
CA LEU A 193 -12.37 -18.75 -22.53
C LEU A 193 -11.29 -19.20 -21.53
N VAL A 194 -11.23 -20.51 -21.25
CA VAL A 194 -10.27 -21.09 -20.31
C VAL A 194 -8.84 -20.80 -20.78
N ASP A 195 -8.54 -21.06 -22.04
CA ASP A 195 -7.20 -20.85 -22.59
C ASP A 195 -6.83 -19.37 -22.61
N SER A 196 -7.76 -18.48 -22.98
CA SER A 196 -7.56 -17.03 -22.92
C SER A 196 -7.23 -16.54 -21.50
N LEU A 197 -7.89 -17.11 -20.48
CA LEU A 197 -7.61 -16.80 -19.08
C LEU A 197 -6.22 -17.29 -18.66
N PHE A 198 -5.80 -18.46 -19.13
CA PHE A 198 -4.44 -18.94 -18.87
C PHE A 198 -3.37 -18.12 -19.60
N GLU A 199 -3.61 -17.68 -20.83
CA GLU A 199 -2.69 -16.80 -21.55
C GLU A 199 -2.54 -15.43 -20.84
N MET A 200 -3.63 -14.91 -20.28
CA MET A 200 -3.56 -13.74 -19.40
C MET A 200 -2.71 -14.02 -18.15
N LEU A 201 -2.91 -15.16 -17.50
CA LEU A 201 -2.12 -15.54 -16.32
C LEU A 201 -0.64 -15.80 -16.62
N LYS A 202 -0.28 -16.09 -17.87
CA LYS A 202 1.10 -16.25 -18.35
C LYS A 202 1.77 -14.93 -18.76
N THR A 203 1.06 -13.81 -18.70
CA THR A 203 1.58 -12.53 -19.18
C THR A 203 2.62 -11.95 -18.20
N GLY A 204 3.85 -11.80 -18.66
CA GLY A 204 4.92 -11.15 -17.90
C GLY A 204 6.18 -11.05 -18.75
N ASP A 205 6.85 -9.90 -18.70
CA ASP A 205 8.13 -9.73 -19.39
C ASP A 205 9.22 -10.56 -18.68
N PRO A 206 10.25 -11.02 -19.39
CA PRO A 206 11.39 -11.69 -18.79
C PRO A 206 11.97 -10.90 -17.61
N ILE A 207 12.52 -11.60 -16.62
CA ILE A 207 13.24 -10.98 -15.50
C ILE A 207 14.73 -11.04 -15.84
N SER A 208 15.39 -9.88 -15.86
CA SER A 208 16.86 -9.84 -15.92
C SER A 208 17.40 -10.31 -14.57
N ASN A 209 18.22 -11.37 -14.59
CA ASN A 209 18.86 -11.87 -13.39
C ASN A 209 20.10 -11.02 -13.07
N THR A 210 19.88 -9.81 -12.58
CA THR A 210 20.93 -8.79 -12.34
C THR A 210 21.77 -9.07 -11.09
N GLY A 211 21.46 -10.13 -10.34
CA GLY A 211 22.06 -10.41 -9.03
C GLY A 211 21.55 -9.52 -7.89
N ASP A 212 20.90 -8.39 -8.20
CA ASP A 212 20.25 -7.53 -7.23
C ASP A 212 18.88 -8.09 -6.82
N THR A 213 18.83 -8.68 -5.63
CA THR A 213 17.60 -9.24 -5.05
C THR A 213 16.49 -8.22 -4.84
N SER A 214 16.82 -6.93 -4.65
CA SER A 214 15.85 -5.86 -4.44
C SER A 214 15.17 -5.47 -5.75
N ALA A 215 15.94 -5.25 -6.83
CA ALA A 215 15.41 -4.99 -8.16
C ALA A 215 14.53 -6.15 -8.68
N ILE A 216 14.99 -7.40 -8.51
CA ILE A 216 14.20 -8.61 -8.86
C ILE A 216 12.85 -8.58 -8.12
N ARG A 217 12.87 -8.33 -6.81
CA ARG A 217 11.65 -8.34 -5.99
C ARG A 217 10.70 -7.20 -6.32
N ALA A 218 11.23 -6.03 -6.68
CA ALA A 218 10.42 -4.90 -7.12
C ALA A 218 9.68 -5.21 -8.43
N GLY A 219 10.35 -5.89 -9.36
CA GLY A 219 9.78 -6.33 -10.64
C GLY A 219 8.59 -7.31 -10.51
N PHE A 220 8.40 -7.95 -9.35
CA PHE A 220 7.26 -8.82 -9.09
C PHE A 220 5.92 -8.08 -9.01
N LYS A 221 5.94 -6.75 -8.79
CA LYS A 221 4.73 -5.91 -8.76
C LYS A 221 4.15 -5.65 -10.16
N GLU A 222 4.99 -5.71 -11.19
CA GLU A 222 4.65 -5.43 -12.59
C GLU A 222 4.18 -6.66 -13.38
N ARG A 223 4.47 -7.86 -12.87
CA ARG A 223 4.35 -9.12 -13.63
C ARG A 223 3.23 -10.02 -13.10
N ILE A 224 2.27 -10.37 -13.97
CA ILE A 224 1.21 -11.33 -13.63
C ILE A 224 1.83 -12.73 -13.49
N PHE A 225 2.67 -13.11 -14.46
CA PHE A 225 3.49 -14.32 -14.41
C PHE A 225 4.91 -13.99 -13.97
N ILE A 226 5.39 -14.66 -12.92
CA ILE A 226 6.76 -14.54 -12.44
C ILE A 226 7.53 -15.76 -12.98
N PRO A 227 8.46 -15.59 -13.95
CA PRO A 227 9.32 -16.68 -14.38
C PRO A 227 10.18 -17.17 -13.22
N LYS A 228 10.74 -18.39 -13.32
CA LYS A 228 11.67 -18.90 -12.32
C LYS A 228 12.86 -17.95 -12.19
N VAL A 229 13.08 -17.44 -10.99
CA VAL A 229 14.24 -16.61 -10.65
C VAL A 229 15.04 -17.29 -9.56
N ASP A 230 16.35 -17.39 -9.77
CA ASP A 230 17.28 -17.89 -8.78
C ASP A 230 17.89 -16.73 -7.97
N PHE A 231 17.78 -16.79 -6.65
CA PHE A 231 18.39 -15.84 -5.72
C PHE A 231 19.81 -16.27 -5.32
N PRO A 232 20.75 -15.32 -5.14
CA PRO A 232 22.07 -15.62 -4.61
C PRO A 232 21.96 -16.22 -3.20
N PRO A 233 22.83 -17.17 -2.85
CA PRO A 233 22.83 -17.80 -1.53
C PRO A 233 23.07 -16.74 -0.45
N SER A 234 22.14 -16.63 0.51
CA SER A 234 22.28 -15.78 1.69
C SER A 234 22.10 -16.60 2.97
N ILE A 235 22.66 -16.12 4.08
CA ILE A 235 22.57 -16.81 5.39
C ILE A 235 21.11 -16.94 5.87
N GLU A 236 20.20 -16.08 5.38
CA GLU A 236 18.79 -16.02 5.77
C GLU A 236 17.84 -16.80 4.85
N LEU A 237 18.19 -16.99 3.57
CA LEU A 237 17.37 -17.74 2.61
C LEU A 237 17.89 -19.17 2.49
N LYS A 238 17.13 -20.14 3.01
CA LYS A 238 17.37 -21.57 2.75
C LYS A 238 17.12 -21.96 1.28
N GLU A 239 16.52 -21.09 0.49
CA GLU A 239 15.85 -21.40 -0.78
C GLU A 239 16.40 -20.55 -1.92
N LEU A 240 16.67 -21.21 -3.05
CA LEU A 240 17.39 -20.61 -4.16
C LEU A 240 16.48 -20.16 -5.31
N SER A 241 15.23 -20.64 -5.43
CA SER A 241 14.39 -20.36 -6.61
C SER A 241 12.95 -19.96 -6.25
N TYR A 242 12.43 -18.92 -6.90
CA TYR A 242 11.07 -18.38 -6.73
C TYR A 242 10.38 -18.18 -8.09
N GLY A 243 9.07 -18.35 -8.15
CA GLY A 243 8.31 -18.11 -9.38
C GLY A 243 6.81 -18.35 -9.22
N THR A 244 6.07 -18.16 -10.32
CA THR A 244 4.69 -18.63 -10.42
C THR A 244 4.70 -20.15 -10.50
N ARG A 245 4.18 -20.81 -9.45
CA ARG A 245 4.12 -22.28 -9.35
C ARG A 245 2.91 -22.82 -10.07
N THR A 246 1.72 -22.32 -9.72
CA THR A 246 0.46 -22.80 -10.29
C THR A 246 -0.42 -21.65 -10.75
N SER A 247 -1.14 -21.89 -11.84
CA SER A 247 -2.20 -21.03 -12.34
C SER A 247 -3.52 -21.77 -12.21
N THR A 248 -4.54 -21.14 -11.64
CA THR A 248 -5.84 -21.76 -11.40
C THR A 248 -6.96 -20.94 -12.05
N VAL A 249 -7.84 -21.61 -12.79
CA VAL A 249 -9.08 -21.05 -13.35
C VAL A 249 -10.26 -21.81 -12.76
N VAL A 250 -11.22 -21.08 -12.18
CA VAL A 250 -12.47 -21.63 -11.66
C VAL A 250 -13.66 -20.94 -12.33
N LEU A 251 -14.53 -21.74 -12.93
CA LEU A 251 -15.76 -21.27 -13.56
C LEU A 251 -16.96 -21.91 -12.85
N LEU A 252 -17.93 -21.10 -12.46
CA LEU A 252 -19.18 -21.56 -11.85
C LEU A 252 -20.37 -21.05 -12.67
N ASP A 253 -21.14 -21.96 -13.26
CA ASP A 253 -22.34 -21.60 -14.00
C ASP A 253 -23.58 -21.44 -13.09
N TYR A 254 -24.69 -21.01 -13.69
CA TYR A 254 -25.95 -20.75 -12.96
C TYR A 254 -26.72 -22.02 -12.61
N GLU A 255 -26.31 -23.17 -13.15
CA GLU A 255 -26.84 -24.48 -12.78
C GLU A 255 -26.08 -25.06 -11.58
N GLY A 256 -25.02 -24.38 -11.13
CA GLY A 256 -24.18 -24.78 -10.01
C GLY A 256 -23.02 -25.69 -10.41
N ASN A 257 -22.77 -25.88 -11.71
CA ASN A 257 -21.64 -26.69 -12.18
C ASN A 257 -20.34 -25.90 -12.05
N VAL A 258 -19.33 -26.54 -11.47
CA VAL A 258 -18.00 -25.98 -11.27
C VAL A 258 -17.02 -26.64 -12.23
N THR A 259 -16.29 -25.81 -12.97
CA THR A 259 -15.07 -26.21 -13.69
C THR A 259 -13.88 -25.67 -12.93
N PHE A 260 -12.99 -26.53 -12.45
CA PHE A 260 -11.77 -26.16 -11.74
C PHE A 260 -10.58 -26.72 -12.51
N ILE A 261 -9.71 -25.85 -13.00
CA ILE A 261 -8.54 -26.23 -13.79
C ILE A 261 -7.32 -25.57 -13.16
N GLU A 262 -6.33 -26.38 -12.81
CA GLU A 262 -5.03 -25.93 -12.32
C GLU A 262 -3.95 -26.39 -13.31
N ARG A 263 -3.04 -25.49 -13.68
CA ARG A 263 -1.85 -25.79 -14.47
C ARG A 263 -0.63 -25.55 -13.57
N ASP A 264 0.19 -26.58 -13.41
CA ASP A 264 1.48 -26.49 -12.74
C ASP A 264 2.54 -26.04 -13.76
N CYS A 265 3.32 -25.02 -13.42
CA CYS A 265 4.33 -24.46 -14.31
C CYS A 265 5.60 -25.32 -14.34
N GLU A 266 5.83 -26.17 -13.33
CA GLU A 266 6.96 -27.10 -13.27
C GLU A 266 6.81 -28.22 -14.33
N ASP A 267 5.58 -28.70 -14.58
CA ASP A 267 5.28 -29.64 -15.67
C ASP A 267 5.46 -29.02 -17.07
N TYR A 268 5.24 -27.70 -17.23
CA TYR A 268 5.34 -27.01 -18.52
C TYR A 268 6.80 -26.71 -18.91
N LEU A 269 7.64 -26.33 -17.95
CA LEU A 269 9.07 -26.15 -18.17
C LEU A 269 9.76 -27.49 -18.42
N ASN A 270 9.42 -28.52 -17.63
CA ASN A 270 9.93 -29.87 -17.85
C ASN A 270 9.43 -30.47 -19.18
N SER A 271 8.24 -30.12 -19.67
CA SER A 271 7.77 -30.61 -20.98
C SER A 271 8.34 -29.85 -22.19
N GLN A 272 8.88 -28.64 -22.00
CA GLN A 272 9.71 -27.97 -23.02
C GLN A 272 11.15 -28.50 -23.00
N GLU A 273 11.73 -28.76 -21.83
CA GLU A 273 13.02 -29.46 -21.73
C GLU A 273 12.92 -30.88 -22.32
N ILE A 274 11.85 -31.64 -22.05
CA ILE A 274 11.63 -32.96 -22.69
C ILE A 274 11.39 -32.85 -24.20
N ALA A 275 10.86 -31.73 -24.72
CA ALA A 275 10.68 -31.54 -26.16
C ALA A 275 12.01 -31.21 -26.87
N ASP A 276 12.88 -30.42 -26.24
CA ASP A 276 14.23 -30.13 -26.73
C ASP A 276 15.18 -31.33 -26.52
N ASP A 277 15.04 -32.04 -25.41
CA ASP A 277 15.82 -33.25 -25.09
C ASP A 277 15.42 -34.43 -25.99
N ASN A 278 14.17 -34.52 -26.48
CA ASN A 278 13.76 -35.56 -27.42
C ASN A 278 14.34 -35.35 -28.84
N GLU A 279 14.71 -34.12 -29.23
CA GLU A 279 15.49 -33.89 -30.46
C GLU A 279 16.98 -34.24 -30.28
N GLU A 280 17.52 -34.19 -29.05
CA GLU A 280 18.89 -34.65 -28.74
C GLU A 280 18.98 -36.16 -28.40
N LEU A 281 17.93 -36.78 -27.84
CA LEU A 281 17.90 -38.20 -27.44
C LEU A 281 17.70 -39.17 -28.61
N ASP A 282 17.03 -38.76 -29.69
CA ASP A 282 16.99 -39.54 -30.96
C ASP A 282 18.37 -39.68 -31.62
N SER A 283 19.38 -38.90 -31.16
CA SER A 283 20.77 -38.97 -31.61
C SER A 283 21.71 -39.76 -30.68
N LEU A 284 21.22 -40.25 -29.53
CA LEU A 284 22.03 -40.89 -28.50
C LEU A 284 21.49 -42.28 -28.06
N GLU A 285 20.40 -42.79 -28.64
CA GLU A 285 19.86 -44.13 -28.36
C GLU A 285 20.64 -45.33 -28.98
N GLU A 286 21.84 -45.11 -29.53
CA GLU A 286 22.78 -46.19 -29.85
C GLU A 286 24.00 -46.16 -28.92
N GLU A 287 23.83 -46.42 -27.62
CA GLU A 287 24.79 -47.22 -26.83
C GLU A 287 24.36 -47.41 -25.35
N ALA A 288 24.47 -48.66 -24.89
CA ALA A 288 24.46 -49.14 -23.50
C ALA A 288 23.11 -49.54 -22.85
N LEU A 289 22.77 -50.81 -23.09
CA LEU A 289 21.98 -51.70 -22.21
C LEU A 289 22.73 -52.02 -20.90
N GLY A 290 22.00 -52.17 -19.78
CA GLY A 290 22.48 -52.93 -18.61
C GLY A 290 21.84 -52.65 -17.25
N ASP A 291 20.70 -53.28 -16.98
CA ASP A 291 20.19 -53.94 -15.75
C ASP A 291 20.31 -53.36 -14.30
N GLU A 292 19.18 -53.58 -13.60
CA GLU A 292 18.93 -53.85 -12.17
C GLU A 292 18.48 -52.75 -11.18
N MET A 293 17.22 -52.90 -10.72
CA MET A 293 16.63 -52.40 -9.47
C MET A 293 16.80 -53.42 -8.32
N PRO A 294 16.83 -52.99 -7.04
CA PRO A 294 15.69 -53.27 -6.11
C PRO A 294 15.43 -52.13 -5.08
N SER A 295 14.19 -51.72 -4.77
CA SER A 295 13.15 -52.28 -3.85
C SER A 295 13.38 -52.08 -2.33
N GLU A 296 12.46 -51.31 -1.72
CA GLU A 296 11.86 -51.39 -0.36
C GLU A 296 12.72 -51.51 0.92
N LEU A 297 12.41 -50.71 1.96
CA LEU A 297 11.90 -51.23 3.24
C LEU A 297 11.34 -50.14 4.18
N SER A 298 10.44 -50.59 5.05
CA SER A 298 9.49 -49.83 5.84
C SER A 298 9.63 -50.10 7.35
N THR A 299 9.28 -49.10 8.17
CA THR A 299 8.72 -49.17 9.56
C THR A 299 9.66 -49.49 10.77
N PRO A 300 9.20 -49.42 12.05
CA PRO A 300 9.06 -48.20 12.88
C PRO A 300 9.56 -48.38 14.35
N VAL A 301 9.80 -47.32 15.15
CA VAL A 301 9.94 -47.47 16.62
C VAL A 301 9.35 -46.28 17.40
N SER A 302 8.78 -46.64 18.56
CA SER A 302 7.80 -45.98 19.42
C SER A 302 8.30 -45.01 20.51
N LEU A 303 7.33 -44.24 21.02
CA LEU A 303 7.22 -43.47 22.26
C LEU A 303 7.83 -44.12 23.54
N ALA A 304 8.38 -43.30 24.46
CA ALA A 304 7.79 -42.98 25.78
C ALA A 304 8.80 -42.42 26.83
N GLN A 305 8.21 -41.76 27.85
CA GLN A 305 8.70 -41.36 29.20
C GLN A 305 9.23 -39.92 29.35
N GLN A 306 8.41 -38.96 29.77
CA GLN A 306 7.96 -38.63 31.15
C GLN A 306 9.09 -38.25 32.12
N ASN A 307 9.06 -36.98 32.57
CA ASN A 307 9.29 -36.65 33.98
C ASN A 307 8.43 -35.44 34.39
N LYS A 308 7.67 -35.64 35.48
CA LYS A 308 6.82 -34.68 36.20
C LYS A 308 7.62 -34.03 37.35
N VAL A 309 6.95 -33.07 38.01
CA VAL A 309 7.18 -32.48 39.35
C VAL A 309 7.85 -31.09 39.28
N ALA A 310 7.37 -30.00 39.91
CA ALA A 310 6.14 -29.68 40.64
C ALA A 310 5.97 -28.15 40.68
N SER A 311 4.73 -27.71 40.88
CA SER A 311 4.32 -26.32 41.08
C SER A 311 4.59 -25.84 42.52
N GLU A 312 5.35 -24.75 42.67
CA GLU A 312 5.38 -23.94 43.90
C GLU A 312 4.85 -22.53 43.66
N GLN A 313 3.86 -22.16 44.49
CA GLN A 313 3.23 -20.84 44.54
C GLN A 313 4.24 -19.78 45.04
N LYS A 314 4.38 -18.66 44.31
CA LYS A 314 5.05 -17.44 44.82
C LYS A 314 4.14 -16.21 44.76
N LYS A 315 4.20 -15.49 45.88
CA LYS A 315 3.36 -14.39 46.39
C LYS A 315 3.27 -13.16 45.46
N LYS A 316 2.10 -12.51 45.48
CA LYS A 316 1.81 -11.20 44.85
C LYS A 316 2.85 -10.14 45.25
N LYS A 317 3.64 -9.65 44.29
CA LYS A 317 4.44 -8.42 44.43
C LYS A 317 3.56 -7.19 44.16
N LYS A 318 3.60 -6.20 45.05
CA LYS A 318 2.96 -4.88 44.90
C LYS A 318 3.39 -4.22 43.57
N LYS A 319 2.43 -3.77 42.76
CA LYS A 319 2.66 -2.95 41.55
C LYS A 319 3.41 -1.67 41.95
N ARG A 320 4.67 -1.52 41.51
CA ARG A 320 5.35 -0.23 41.43
C ARG A 320 4.59 0.63 40.40
N LYS A 321 4.19 1.85 40.77
CA LYS A 321 3.67 2.85 39.81
C LYS A 321 4.73 3.06 38.72
N ARG A 322 4.33 2.97 37.44
CA ARG A 322 5.21 3.26 36.29
C ARG A 322 5.67 4.72 36.37
N LYS A 323 6.99 4.96 36.31
CA LYS A 323 7.63 6.29 36.36
C LYS A 323 7.34 7.17 35.12
N THR A 324 6.69 6.64 34.08
CA THR A 324 6.47 7.31 32.78
C THR A 324 5.26 8.25 32.72
N ALA A 325 4.50 8.43 33.80
CA ALA A 325 3.23 9.16 33.77
C ALA A 325 3.36 10.66 33.40
N ASN A 326 4.52 11.29 33.63
CA ASN A 326 4.68 12.75 33.52
C ASN A 326 5.66 13.21 32.42
N LEU A 327 6.02 12.35 31.45
CA LEU A 327 6.83 12.80 30.31
C LEU A 327 5.98 13.64 29.34
N PRO A 328 6.54 14.72 28.74
CA PRO A 328 5.88 15.48 27.67
C PRO A 328 5.62 14.58 26.46
N GLU A 329 4.64 14.96 25.65
CA GLU A 329 4.31 14.26 24.42
C GLU A 329 5.25 14.70 23.29
N ALA A 330 5.73 13.76 22.47
CA ALA A 330 6.60 14.09 21.35
C ALA A 330 5.84 14.98 20.35
N GLY A 331 6.49 16.04 19.85
CA GLY A 331 5.87 17.02 18.95
C GLY A 331 5.06 18.13 19.61
N VAL A 332 4.99 18.17 20.94
CA VAL A 332 4.45 19.33 21.68
C VAL A 332 5.59 20.27 22.02
N ASP A 333 5.40 21.57 21.77
CA ASP A 333 6.38 22.59 22.12
C ASP A 333 6.72 22.54 23.61
N LEU A 334 8.01 22.40 23.88
CA LEU A 334 8.54 22.51 25.23
C LEU A 334 8.63 24.01 25.61
N PRO A 335 8.28 24.39 26.84
CA PRO A 335 8.52 25.74 27.35
C PRO A 335 9.99 26.16 27.23
N ASP A 336 10.27 27.46 27.05
CA ASP A 336 11.65 27.97 26.97
C ASP A 336 12.45 27.73 28.27
N ASP A 337 11.75 27.57 29.39
CA ASP A 337 12.29 27.22 30.71
C ASP A 337 12.24 25.71 31.01
N TYR A 338 12.06 24.86 30.00
CA TYR A 338 12.04 23.40 30.18
C TYR A 338 13.40 22.90 30.67
N VAL A 339 13.46 22.58 31.96
CA VAL A 339 14.60 21.87 32.57
C VAL A 339 14.27 20.39 32.63
N GLU A 340 15.06 19.58 31.93
CA GLU A 340 14.98 18.12 32.07
C GLU A 340 15.17 17.73 33.54
N LYS A 341 14.35 16.78 34.01
CA LYS A 341 14.28 16.37 35.43
C LYS A 341 15.60 15.87 36.04
N HIS A 342 16.61 15.69 35.19
CA HIS A 342 17.97 15.30 35.49
C HIS A 342 18.91 16.28 34.79
N GLN A 343 18.99 17.53 35.30
CA GLN A 343 20.25 18.27 35.19
C GLN A 343 21.24 17.50 36.08
N GLU A 344 21.79 16.43 35.51
CA GLU A 344 22.88 15.70 36.14
C GLU A 344 24.07 16.67 36.25
N ASP A 345 24.80 16.60 37.35
CA ASP A 345 26.13 17.18 37.48
C ASP A 345 27.05 16.39 36.53
N ILE A 346 26.92 16.66 35.24
CA ILE A 346 27.67 16.03 34.16
C ILE A 346 29.06 16.66 34.14
N LEU A 347 30.11 15.83 34.30
CA LEU A 347 31.52 16.28 34.24
C LEU A 347 31.97 16.73 32.84
N GLU A 348 31.33 16.24 31.77
CA GLU A 348 31.65 16.56 30.36
C GLU A 348 30.38 16.68 29.51
N ASP A 349 30.20 17.81 28.82
CA ASP A 349 29.01 18.07 27.99
C ASP A 349 28.91 17.06 26.83
N PRO A 350 27.86 16.23 26.76
CA PRO A 350 27.71 15.24 25.69
C PRO A 350 27.50 15.85 24.30
N PHE A 351 27.23 17.15 24.23
CA PHE A 351 27.05 17.90 23.00
C PHE A 351 28.25 18.81 22.68
N ASP A 352 29.38 18.64 23.36
CA ASP A 352 30.61 19.38 23.07
C ASP A 352 31.00 19.21 21.59
N PRO A 353 31.20 20.31 20.82
CA PRO A 353 31.62 20.25 19.42
C PRO A 353 32.94 19.51 19.15
N GLY A 354 33.73 19.20 20.19
CA GLY A 354 34.87 18.30 20.12
C GLY A 354 34.51 16.85 19.79
N TYR A 355 33.25 16.44 19.96
CA TYR A 355 32.74 15.15 19.51
C TYR A 355 32.17 15.23 18.07
N PRO A 356 32.32 14.15 17.26
CA PRO A 356 31.71 14.08 15.93
C PRO A 356 30.21 14.38 15.95
N LEU A 357 29.72 15.02 14.89
CA LEU A 357 28.30 15.37 14.74
C LEU A 357 27.40 14.13 14.84
N SER A 358 27.82 13.03 14.21
CA SER A 358 27.17 11.71 14.24
C SER A 358 26.84 11.27 15.67
N GLN A 359 27.82 11.31 16.57
CA GLN A 359 27.68 10.91 17.97
C GLN A 359 26.77 11.86 18.76
N ARG A 360 26.89 13.18 18.53
CA ARG A 360 26.04 14.18 19.17
C ARG A 360 24.57 14.02 18.78
N VAL A 361 24.30 13.81 17.49
CA VAL A 361 22.94 13.60 16.95
C VAL A 361 22.35 12.27 17.42
N GLU A 362 23.11 11.18 17.43
CA GLU A 362 22.66 9.87 17.93
C GLU A 362 22.26 9.95 19.41
N TYR A 363 23.10 10.56 20.25
CA TYR A 363 22.79 10.77 21.66
C TYR A 363 21.54 11.66 21.83
N ALA A 364 21.39 12.71 21.02
CA ALA A 364 20.22 13.58 21.04
C ALA A 364 18.92 12.83 20.69
N ILE A 365 18.94 11.97 19.66
CA ILE A 365 17.78 11.15 19.26
C ILE A 365 17.39 10.20 20.39
N TRP A 366 18.37 9.47 20.94
CA TRP A 366 18.13 8.55 22.04
C TRP A 366 17.54 9.27 23.26
N LYS A 367 18.11 10.42 23.64
CA LYS A 367 17.63 11.21 24.78
C LYS A 367 16.23 11.77 24.51
N TYR A 368 15.96 12.24 23.30
CA TYR A 368 14.64 12.71 22.89
C TYR A 368 13.59 11.59 23.02
N ARG A 369 13.88 10.37 22.54
CA ARG A 369 13.00 9.20 22.69
C ARG A 369 12.79 8.78 24.14
N LYS A 370 13.83 8.85 24.98
CA LYS A 370 13.77 8.51 26.42
C LYS A 370 12.89 9.50 27.19
N ASN A 371 12.93 10.78 26.82
CA ASN A 371 12.28 11.87 27.54
C ASN A 371 10.91 12.29 26.98
N HIS A 372 10.45 11.72 25.87
CA HIS A 372 9.14 12.03 25.28
C HIS A 372 8.26 10.79 25.11
N LYS A 373 6.95 10.97 25.20
CA LYS A 373 5.96 9.93 24.88
C LYS A 373 5.66 9.95 23.39
N PHE A 374 5.82 8.79 22.75
CA PHE A 374 5.46 8.58 21.35
C PHE A 374 4.21 7.70 21.23
N THR A 375 3.20 8.20 20.49
CA THR A 375 2.14 7.36 19.93
C THR A 375 2.72 6.46 18.82
N GLU A 376 1.95 5.47 18.36
CA GLU A 376 2.38 4.60 17.26
C GLU A 376 2.58 5.39 15.97
N GLU A 377 1.63 6.28 15.63
CA GLU A 377 1.71 7.15 14.44
C GLU A 377 2.90 8.11 14.51
N ARG A 378 3.11 8.83 15.64
CA ARG A 378 4.26 9.73 15.78
C ARG A 378 5.59 8.99 15.75
N ARG A 379 5.65 7.77 16.28
CA ARG A 379 6.86 6.94 16.16
C ARG A 379 7.13 6.60 14.70
N ALA A 380 6.12 6.18 13.95
CA ALA A 380 6.28 5.88 12.53
C ALA A 380 6.72 7.12 11.72
N ILE A 381 6.14 8.29 11.98
CA ILE A 381 6.55 9.55 11.33
C ILE A 381 8.00 9.90 11.65
N PHE A 382 8.39 9.80 12.93
CA PHE A 382 9.74 10.13 13.36
C PHE A 382 10.77 9.16 12.79
N ASP A 383 10.49 7.86 12.85
CA ASP A 383 11.37 6.83 12.29
C ASP A 383 11.55 6.99 10.78
N ASN A 384 10.49 7.39 10.06
CA ASN A 384 10.53 7.63 8.63
C ASN A 384 11.31 8.90 8.27
N TYR A 385 11.12 9.98 9.02
CA TYR A 385 11.92 11.21 8.89
C TYR A 385 13.41 10.95 9.11
N LEU A 386 13.77 10.23 10.17
CA LEU A 386 15.17 9.89 10.47
C LEU A 386 15.78 9.02 9.37
N LYS A 387 15.07 8.00 8.88
CA LYS A 387 15.52 7.17 7.75
C LYS A 387 15.73 7.98 6.49
N PHE A 388 14.82 8.91 6.19
CA PHE A 388 14.95 9.79 5.05
C PHE A 388 16.21 10.67 5.15
N GLY A 389 16.53 11.16 6.36
CA GLY A 389 17.77 11.87 6.65
C GLY A 389 19.03 10.99 6.77
N GLY A 390 18.99 9.73 6.32
CA GLY A 390 20.15 8.83 6.32
C GLY A 390 20.45 8.14 7.65
N ILE A 391 19.56 8.22 8.63
CA ILE A 391 19.76 7.63 9.97
C ILE A 391 19.09 6.25 10.02
N ASN A 392 19.87 5.22 10.36
CA ASN A 392 19.37 3.86 10.47
C ASN A 392 18.50 3.72 11.72
N THR A 393 17.20 3.45 11.56
CA THR A 393 16.30 3.16 12.68
C THR A 393 15.82 1.69 12.64
N GLY A 394 16.24 0.88 13.61
CA GLY A 394 15.93 -0.56 13.73
C GLY A 394 16.87 -1.31 14.68
N PRO A 395 16.48 -2.47 15.26
CA PRO A 395 17.31 -3.13 16.26
C PRO A 395 18.68 -3.54 15.68
N ASN A 396 19.75 -2.95 16.21
CA ASN A 396 21.13 -3.29 15.87
C ASN A 396 21.38 -4.79 16.14
N MET A 397 21.53 -5.59 15.07
CA MET A 397 21.76 -7.04 15.19
C MET A 397 23.21 -7.40 15.54
N PHE A 398 24.11 -6.42 15.62
CA PHE A 398 25.57 -6.63 15.77
C PHE A 398 26.13 -6.34 17.17
N LEU A 399 25.36 -5.78 18.11
CA LEU A 399 25.77 -5.69 19.50
C LEU A 399 24.90 -6.60 20.37
N GLY A 400 25.54 -7.62 20.95
CA GLY A 400 24.91 -8.56 21.87
C GLY A 400 24.15 -7.83 22.98
N ARG A 401 23.00 -8.37 23.40
CA ARG A 401 22.22 -7.85 24.52
C ARG A 401 23.10 -7.72 25.76
N ALA A 402 23.56 -6.52 26.07
CA ALA A 402 24.09 -6.22 27.39
C ALA A 402 22.94 -6.41 28.39
N THR A 403 23.04 -7.42 29.25
CA THR A 403 22.14 -7.53 30.40
C THR A 403 22.43 -6.34 31.32
N GLY A 404 21.41 -5.66 31.85
CA GLY A 404 21.55 -4.49 32.73
C GLY A 404 22.25 -4.73 34.08
N ALA A 405 23.06 -5.78 34.17
CA ALA A 405 23.96 -6.11 35.26
C ALA A 405 25.36 -5.52 35.06
N ASP A 406 25.82 -5.30 33.81
CA ASP A 406 27.22 -4.92 33.53
C ASP A 406 27.45 -3.40 33.44
N ALA A 407 26.40 -2.59 33.30
CA ALA A 407 26.47 -1.12 33.13
C ALA A 407 26.41 -0.34 34.47
N ARG A 408 27.01 -0.85 35.55
CA ARG A 408 26.92 -0.23 36.90
C ARG A 408 28.23 0.31 37.47
N GLU A 409 29.27 0.43 36.65
CA GLU A 409 30.51 1.11 37.02
C GLU A 409 30.80 2.22 36.00
N GLY A 410 30.56 3.47 36.39
CA GLY A 410 30.70 4.68 35.57
C GLY A 410 29.89 5.84 36.15
N SER A 411 30.14 7.09 35.72
CA SER A 411 29.22 8.20 36.00
C SER A 411 27.89 7.96 35.27
N ASP A 412 26.79 8.55 35.75
CA ASP A 412 25.46 8.41 35.10
C ASP A 412 25.49 8.79 33.61
N THR A 413 26.38 9.71 33.22
CA THR A 413 26.65 10.09 31.83
C THR A 413 27.34 9.03 31.00
N GLU A 414 28.36 8.35 31.53
CA GLU A 414 29.05 7.27 30.83
C GLU A 414 28.08 6.11 30.59
N VAL A 415 27.23 5.80 31.56
CA VAL A 415 26.17 4.79 31.43
C VAL A 415 25.15 5.18 30.37
N ASP A 416 24.73 6.46 30.32
CA ASP A 416 23.80 6.97 29.31
C ASP A 416 24.42 7.00 27.90
N PHE A 417 25.71 7.32 27.74
CA PHE A 417 26.44 7.24 26.47
C PHE A 417 26.57 5.80 25.96
N GLN A 418 26.95 4.87 26.84
CA GLN A 418 27.00 3.44 26.48
C GLN A 418 25.61 2.91 26.12
N ALA A 419 24.56 3.37 26.79
CA ALA A 419 23.18 3.02 26.46
C ALA A 419 22.70 3.63 25.12
N ALA A 420 23.18 4.82 24.76
CA ALA A 420 22.91 5.45 23.48
C ALA A 420 23.61 4.71 22.33
N LYS A 421 24.88 4.30 22.47
CA LYS A 421 25.59 3.47 21.48
C LYS A 421 24.94 2.09 21.27
N LEU A 422 24.24 1.59 22.29
CA LEU A 422 23.47 0.34 22.23
C LEU A 422 22.04 0.55 21.73
N ALA A 423 21.66 1.78 21.36
CA ALA A 423 20.32 2.11 20.91
C ALA A 423 20.03 1.57 19.50
N ILE A 424 18.77 1.74 19.10
CA ILE A 424 18.17 1.24 17.86
C ILE A 424 18.43 2.23 16.69
N ASP A 425 18.86 3.45 17.00
CA ASP A 425 19.14 4.49 16.02
C ASP A 425 20.66 4.62 15.88
N SER A 426 21.20 4.50 14.68
CA SER A 426 22.64 4.69 14.40
C SER A 426 22.85 5.59 13.20
N VAL A 427 23.85 6.47 13.31
CA VAL A 427 24.31 7.31 12.20
C VAL A 427 25.50 6.59 11.55
N PRO A 428 25.44 6.19 10.27
CA PRO A 428 26.55 5.50 9.62
C PRO A 428 27.85 6.31 9.65
N ASP A 429 28.97 5.65 10.03
CA ASP A 429 30.32 6.26 10.02
C ASP A 429 30.74 6.71 8.60
N GLU A 430 30.19 6.09 7.56
CA GLU A 430 30.43 6.42 6.14
C GLU A 430 29.91 7.82 5.74
N LEU A 431 29.09 8.46 6.58
CA LEU A 431 28.64 9.84 6.37
C LEU A 431 29.73 10.89 6.71
N GLU A 432 30.86 10.49 7.30
CA GLU A 432 31.92 11.41 7.72
C GLU A 432 32.92 11.78 6.60
N GLU A 433 32.94 11.05 5.47
CA GLU A 433 33.81 11.39 4.32
C GLU A 433 33.03 12.06 3.17
N GLY A 434 32.80 13.37 3.29
CA GLY A 434 32.50 14.25 2.15
C GLY A 434 31.03 14.49 1.80
N ILE A 435 30.08 14.08 2.63
CA ILE A 435 28.65 14.37 2.45
C ILE A 435 28.27 15.67 3.16
N GLU A 436 27.69 16.62 2.44
CA GLU A 436 27.18 17.88 2.99
C GLU A 436 25.88 17.61 3.78
N VAL A 437 25.89 17.90 5.08
CA VAL A 437 24.70 17.72 5.95
C VAL A 437 23.80 18.96 5.84
N SER A 438 22.55 18.75 5.43
CA SER A 438 21.54 19.82 5.33
C SER A 438 20.23 19.41 6.03
N PHE A 439 19.99 19.96 7.23
CA PHE A 439 18.73 19.82 7.96
C PHE A 439 17.58 20.48 7.20
N SER A 440 17.84 21.61 6.54
CA SER A 440 16.81 22.35 5.80
C SER A 440 16.32 21.58 4.58
N GLU A 441 17.22 21.01 3.77
CA GLU A 441 16.84 20.17 2.61
C GLU A 441 16.10 18.92 3.04
N VAL A 442 16.58 18.22 4.07
CA VAL A 442 15.92 17.02 4.61
C VAL A 442 14.49 17.36 5.06
N ALA A 443 14.29 18.45 5.81
CA ALA A 443 12.97 18.88 6.24
C ALA A 443 12.08 19.29 5.05
N GLN A 444 12.63 20.00 4.08
CA GLN A 444 11.92 20.50 2.89
C GLN A 444 11.44 19.36 1.99
N VAL A 445 12.32 18.45 1.59
CA VAL A 445 11.97 17.34 0.68
C VAL A 445 11.07 16.33 1.39
N TYR A 446 11.36 16.04 2.66
CA TYR A 446 10.53 15.12 3.44
C TYR A 446 9.10 15.63 3.58
N LEU A 447 8.91 16.82 4.14
CA LEU A 447 7.58 17.39 4.37
C LEU A 447 6.91 17.81 3.06
N GLY A 448 7.68 18.21 2.05
CA GLY A 448 7.18 18.68 0.76
C GLY A 448 6.73 17.56 -0.17
N ASN A 449 7.29 16.35 -0.05
CA ASN A 449 7.02 15.27 -1.00
C ASN A 449 6.96 13.87 -0.35
N THR A 450 8.06 13.43 0.29
CA THR A 450 8.19 12.03 0.76
C THR A 450 7.07 11.66 1.74
N PHE A 451 6.78 12.52 2.71
CA PHE A 451 5.70 12.33 3.68
C PHE A 451 4.32 12.16 3.01
N ILE A 452 4.06 12.92 1.94
CA ILE A 452 2.79 12.87 1.19
C ILE A 452 2.70 11.62 0.32
N ARG A 453 3.83 11.17 -0.26
CA ARG A 453 3.92 9.97 -1.11
C ARG A 453 3.85 8.66 -0.32
N GLU A 454 4.37 8.65 0.90
CA GLU A 454 4.39 7.44 1.71
C GLU A 454 2.99 7.05 2.19
N SER A 455 2.50 5.91 1.69
CA SER A 455 1.11 5.44 1.82
C SER A 455 0.65 5.12 3.25
N ARG A 456 1.51 5.28 4.27
CA ARG A 456 1.19 4.98 5.67
C ARG A 456 0.51 6.15 6.39
N PHE A 457 0.62 7.38 5.88
CA PHE A 457 0.13 8.58 6.56
C PHE A 457 -1.08 9.16 5.82
N ILE A 458 -2.26 8.58 6.04
CA ILE A 458 -3.51 9.00 5.35
C ILE A 458 -4.44 9.86 6.21
N SER A 459 -4.19 9.94 7.52
CA SER A 459 -5.08 10.63 8.46
C SER A 459 -4.80 12.14 8.48
N MET A 460 -5.84 12.96 8.70
CA MET A 460 -5.66 14.39 8.94
C MET A 460 -4.72 14.66 10.12
N GLN A 461 -4.77 13.79 11.14
CA GLN A 461 -3.92 13.94 12.33
C GLN A 461 -2.45 13.77 12.00
N SER A 462 -2.08 12.87 11.07
CA SER A 462 -0.69 12.71 10.65
C SER A 462 -0.14 13.97 9.95
N PHE A 463 -0.96 14.64 9.10
CA PHE A 463 -0.58 15.90 8.44
C PHE A 463 -0.44 17.08 9.41
N ILE A 464 -1.08 16.99 10.59
CA ILE A 464 -0.91 17.94 11.69
C ILE A 464 0.32 17.58 12.52
N ASP A 465 0.48 16.30 12.88
CA ASP A 465 1.51 15.83 13.80
C ASP A 465 2.92 15.88 13.18
N ALA A 466 3.07 15.59 11.89
CA ALA A 466 4.38 15.50 11.24
C ALA A 466 5.24 16.78 11.34
N PRO A 467 4.75 17.95 10.89
CA PRO A 467 5.54 19.18 10.99
C PRO A 467 5.73 19.66 12.44
N ASN A 468 4.80 19.32 13.34
CA ASN A 468 4.94 19.60 14.78
C ASN A 468 6.03 18.74 15.43
N LEU A 469 6.08 17.45 15.07
CA LEU A 469 7.06 16.50 15.58
C LEU A 469 8.48 16.85 15.13
N ILE A 470 8.65 17.18 13.85
CA ILE A 470 9.95 17.54 13.29
C ILE A 470 10.42 18.89 13.84
N ASP A 471 9.56 19.92 13.90
CA ASP A 471 9.93 21.21 14.51
C ASP A 471 10.32 21.07 15.98
N ALA A 472 9.58 20.28 16.77
CA ALA A 472 9.90 20.06 18.18
C ALA A 472 11.25 19.35 18.38
N PHE A 473 11.60 18.42 17.49
CA PHE A 473 12.91 17.77 17.52
C PHE A 473 14.04 18.72 17.07
N LEU A 474 13.85 19.48 15.99
CA LEU A 474 14.83 20.48 15.55
C LEU A 474 15.06 21.57 16.61
N ARG A 475 13.99 22.03 17.27
CA ARG A 475 14.08 22.94 18.42
C ARG A 475 14.83 22.31 19.59
N TYR A 476 14.66 21.00 19.83
CA TYR A 476 15.45 20.29 20.83
C TYR A 476 16.95 20.32 20.50
N LEU A 477 17.32 20.09 19.24
CA LEU A 477 18.72 20.18 18.80
C LEU A 477 19.30 21.60 18.99
N GLU A 478 18.51 22.63 18.69
CA GLU A 478 18.88 24.03 18.85
C GLU A 478 19.08 24.40 20.34
N LEU A 479 18.07 24.10 21.19
CA LEU A 479 18.11 24.42 22.62
C LEU A 479 19.27 23.72 23.35
N ARG A 480 19.62 22.52 22.90
CA ARG A 480 20.73 21.72 23.46
C ARG A 480 22.07 22.01 22.80
N LYS A 481 22.12 22.87 21.79
CA LYS A 481 23.33 23.14 21.00
C LYS A 481 23.99 21.84 20.54
N VAL A 482 23.19 20.91 20.01
CA VAL A 482 23.67 19.60 19.54
C VAL A 482 24.57 19.78 18.31
N ALA A 483 24.27 20.76 17.47
CA ALA A 483 24.97 21.05 16.22
C ALA A 483 25.12 22.58 16.00
N PRO A 484 25.87 23.30 16.85
CA PRO A 484 25.98 24.76 16.78
C PRO A 484 26.57 25.25 15.45
N GLU A 485 27.38 24.43 14.78
CA GLU A 485 27.94 24.71 13.47
C GLU A 485 26.89 24.69 12.33
N TYR A 486 25.72 24.08 12.57
CA TYR A 486 24.55 24.06 11.66
C TYR A 486 23.37 24.90 12.17
N ALA A 487 23.59 25.83 13.12
CA ALA A 487 22.51 26.58 13.77
C ALA A 487 21.64 27.37 12.76
N ASP A 488 22.26 28.02 11.78
CA ASP A 488 21.55 28.76 10.73
C ASP A 488 20.70 27.83 9.84
N ASP A 489 21.20 26.62 9.56
CA ASP A 489 20.52 25.63 8.74
C ASP A 489 19.35 24.97 9.47
N ILE A 490 19.53 24.66 10.76
CA ILE A 490 18.44 24.21 11.65
C ILE A 490 17.35 25.29 11.74
N ALA A 491 17.72 26.57 11.84
CA ALA A 491 16.74 27.67 11.85
C ALA A 491 15.93 27.73 10.54
N LYS A 492 16.56 27.51 9.38
CA LYS A 492 15.85 27.38 8.09
C LYS A 492 14.92 26.16 8.07
N ALA A 493 15.38 25.00 8.54
CA ALA A 493 14.57 23.79 8.65
C ALA A 493 13.32 23.99 9.52
N ARG A 494 13.46 24.73 10.63
CA ARG A 494 12.34 25.11 11.50
C ARG A 494 11.37 26.08 10.82
N ALA A 495 11.87 27.03 10.02
CA ALA A 495 11.02 27.91 9.22
C ALA A 495 10.18 27.12 8.20
N ILE A 496 10.77 26.12 7.55
CA ILE A 496 10.04 25.17 6.68
C ILE A 496 8.97 24.42 7.48
N CYS A 497 9.30 23.91 8.66
CA CYS A 497 8.30 23.23 9.50
C CYS A 497 7.16 24.15 9.93
N ALA A 498 7.45 25.42 10.24
CA ALA A 498 6.43 26.42 10.57
C ALA A 498 5.47 26.67 9.40
N GLN A 499 5.99 26.70 8.18
CA GLN A 499 5.19 26.76 6.96
C GLN A 499 4.36 25.47 6.79
N ALA A 500 4.99 24.31 6.91
CA ALA A 500 4.35 22.99 6.79
C ALA A 500 3.20 22.77 7.80
N LYS A 501 3.28 23.30 9.03
CA LYS A 501 2.19 23.29 10.03
C LYS A 501 0.89 23.89 9.48
N ILE A 502 0.99 24.84 8.56
CA ILE A 502 -0.15 25.53 7.92
C ILE A 502 -0.53 24.81 6.61
N GLU A 503 0.45 24.53 5.76
CA GLU A 503 0.20 24.09 4.38
C GLU A 503 -0.17 22.61 4.27
N LEU A 504 0.39 21.73 5.09
CA LEU A 504 0.14 20.29 4.97
C LEU A 504 -1.32 19.90 5.26
N PRO A 505 -1.95 20.38 6.34
CA PRO A 505 -3.39 20.15 6.54
C PRO A 505 -4.23 20.67 5.38
N LYS A 506 -3.86 21.81 4.79
CA LYS A 506 -4.54 22.38 3.62
C LYS A 506 -4.35 21.51 2.36
N CYS A 507 -3.14 21.01 2.09
CA CYS A 507 -2.89 20.05 0.99
C CYS A 507 -3.78 18.81 1.12
N LYS A 508 -3.94 18.29 2.34
CA LYS A 508 -4.82 17.14 2.61
C LYS A 508 -6.30 17.47 2.38
N MET A 509 -6.76 18.65 2.83
CA MET A 509 -8.12 19.11 2.57
C MET A 509 -8.39 19.28 1.07
N LEU A 510 -7.45 19.90 0.34
CA LEU A 510 -7.54 20.06 -1.10
C LEU A 510 -7.57 18.72 -1.84
N THR A 511 -6.83 17.71 -1.37
CA THR A 511 -6.86 16.35 -1.97
C THR A 511 -8.27 15.73 -1.89
N VAL A 512 -9.08 16.14 -0.92
CA VAL A 512 -10.47 15.67 -0.74
C VAL A 512 -11.47 16.54 -1.49
N ASP A 513 -11.26 17.86 -1.49
CA ASP A 513 -12.23 18.85 -1.99
C ASP A 513 -12.03 19.22 -3.48
N MET A 514 -10.83 19.09 -4.03
CA MET A 514 -10.54 19.33 -5.45
C MET A 514 -11.17 18.25 -6.33
N PRO A 515 -11.59 18.58 -7.57
CA PRO A 515 -11.58 19.87 -8.25
C PRO A 515 -12.76 20.82 -7.95
N GLY A 516 -13.71 20.47 -7.08
CA GLY A 516 -14.77 21.40 -6.63
C GLY A 516 -15.94 21.60 -7.58
N LYS A 517 -17.16 21.77 -7.01
CA LYS A 517 -18.48 21.72 -7.69
C LYS A 517 -18.54 22.41 -9.06
N PHE A 518 -17.90 23.56 -9.26
CA PHE A 518 -17.90 24.22 -10.58
C PHE A 518 -17.21 23.38 -11.66
N ASN A 519 -15.99 22.94 -11.38
CA ASN A 519 -15.26 22.09 -12.30
C ASN A 519 -15.97 20.74 -12.45
N GLN A 520 -16.62 20.28 -11.38
CA GLN A 520 -17.46 19.11 -11.43
C GLN A 520 -18.59 19.23 -12.47
N ALA A 521 -19.29 20.35 -12.40
CA ALA A 521 -20.36 20.70 -13.31
C ALA A 521 -19.87 20.80 -14.76
N CYS A 522 -18.66 21.33 -14.98
CA CYS A 522 -18.05 21.41 -16.30
C CYS A 522 -17.80 20.02 -16.91
N SER A 523 -17.22 19.09 -16.16
CA SER A 523 -17.04 17.69 -16.60
C SER A 523 -18.36 17.04 -17.02
N ILE A 524 -19.42 17.24 -16.22
CA ILE A 524 -20.75 16.66 -16.50
C ILE A 524 -21.38 17.28 -17.75
N TYR A 525 -21.17 18.58 -17.95
CA TYR A 525 -21.84 19.34 -18.99
C TYR A 525 -21.12 19.26 -20.35
N PHE A 526 -19.79 19.40 -20.37
CA PHE A 526 -18.97 19.44 -21.57
C PHE A 526 -18.18 18.17 -21.86
N GLY A 527 -17.89 17.34 -20.84
CA GLY A 527 -17.12 16.13 -21.03
C GLY A 527 -17.83 15.11 -21.91
N ASP A 528 -17.04 14.26 -22.57
CA ASP A 528 -17.52 13.06 -23.28
C ASP A 528 -17.95 11.98 -22.28
N ILE A 529 -18.85 12.33 -21.37
CA ILE A 529 -19.79 11.34 -20.84
C ILE A 529 -20.55 10.87 -22.08
N PRO A 530 -20.61 9.55 -22.38
CA PRO A 530 -21.43 9.06 -23.47
C PRO A 530 -22.76 9.77 -23.38
N THR A 531 -23.00 10.63 -24.38
CA THR A 531 -24.32 11.16 -24.59
C THR A 531 -25.20 9.93 -24.55
N ILE A 532 -26.11 9.92 -23.57
CA ILE A 532 -27.34 9.13 -23.52
C ILE A 532 -27.53 8.56 -24.91
N MET A 533 -27.33 7.24 -25.06
CA MET A 533 -27.49 6.49 -26.32
C MET A 533 -28.48 7.24 -27.19
N ASP A 534 -28.16 7.59 -28.43
CA ASP A 534 -29.18 8.07 -29.38
C ASP A 534 -30.38 7.14 -29.25
N THR A 535 -31.43 7.53 -28.53
CA THR A 535 -32.50 6.61 -28.10
C THR A 535 -33.61 6.55 -29.13
N SER A 536 -33.36 7.08 -30.34
CA SER A 536 -34.29 7.04 -31.47
C SER A 536 -34.72 5.60 -31.85
N TRP A 537 -34.04 4.59 -31.31
CA TRP A 537 -34.33 3.16 -31.48
C TRP A 537 -34.94 2.45 -30.24
N MET A 538 -35.18 3.12 -29.11
CA MET A 538 -35.59 2.47 -27.83
C MET A 538 -37.12 2.45 -27.61
N SER A 539 -37.65 1.37 -27.00
CA SER A 539 -39.09 1.21 -26.71
C SER A 539 -39.48 1.65 -25.29
N GLU A 540 -40.79 1.79 -25.02
CA GLU A 540 -41.38 2.23 -23.73
C GLU A 540 -40.85 1.44 -22.51
N ALA A 541 -40.52 0.15 -22.68
CA ALA A 541 -39.99 -0.70 -21.62
C ALA A 541 -38.55 -0.34 -21.20
N THR A 542 -37.76 0.26 -22.11
CA THR A 542 -36.35 0.60 -21.89
C THR A 542 -36.16 2.01 -21.31
N MET A 543 -37.19 2.88 -21.37
CA MET A 543 -37.22 4.19 -20.69
C MET A 543 -37.20 4.07 -19.15
N LYS A 544 -37.65 2.95 -18.58
CA LYS A 544 -37.53 2.67 -17.13
C LYS A 544 -36.07 2.51 -16.70
N THR A 545 -35.20 1.98 -17.56
CA THR A 545 -33.77 1.79 -17.31
C THR A 545 -33.03 3.12 -17.34
N GLN A 546 -33.46 4.07 -18.19
CA GLN A 546 -32.95 5.45 -18.22
C GLN A 546 -33.21 6.21 -16.91
N LYS A 547 -34.41 6.07 -16.33
CA LYS A 547 -34.71 6.67 -15.01
C LYS A 547 -33.86 6.08 -13.89
N MET A 548 -33.61 4.77 -13.90
CA MET A 548 -32.72 4.13 -12.92
C MET A 548 -31.25 4.54 -13.09
N PHE A 549 -30.80 4.81 -14.33
CA PHE A 549 -29.43 5.24 -14.59
C PHE A 549 -29.22 6.73 -14.28
N SER A 550 -30.22 7.59 -14.54
CA SER A 550 -30.22 8.99 -14.11
C SER A 550 -30.20 9.08 -12.58
N SER A 551 -31.06 8.31 -11.90
CA SER A 551 -31.07 8.29 -10.44
C SER A 551 -29.76 7.74 -9.86
N PHE A 552 -29.15 6.72 -10.47
CA PHE A 552 -27.86 6.18 -10.04
C PHE A 552 -26.71 7.17 -10.27
N PHE A 553 -26.72 7.90 -11.39
CA PHE A 553 -25.74 8.94 -11.69
C PHE A 553 -25.88 10.13 -10.72
N GLU A 554 -27.11 10.58 -10.47
CA GLU A 554 -27.43 11.62 -9.48
C GLU A 554 -27.05 11.19 -8.05
N GLU A 555 -27.25 9.92 -7.69
CA GLU A 555 -26.87 9.36 -6.38
C GLU A 555 -25.35 9.15 -6.24
N THR A 556 -24.63 8.95 -7.35
CA THR A 556 -23.18 8.70 -7.37
C THR A 556 -22.35 9.98 -7.49
N VAL A 557 -22.77 10.91 -8.34
CA VAL A 557 -22.11 12.19 -8.62
C VAL A 557 -22.64 13.30 -7.70
N GLY A 558 -23.80 13.09 -7.06
CA GLY A 558 -24.40 14.07 -6.15
C GLY A 558 -24.89 15.35 -6.84
N MET A 559 -24.93 15.40 -8.17
CA MET A 559 -25.30 16.56 -8.97
C MET A 559 -26.08 16.12 -10.22
N THR A 560 -27.24 16.73 -10.47
CA THR A 560 -28.02 16.45 -11.69
C THR A 560 -27.46 17.19 -12.91
N ARG A 561 -27.82 16.77 -14.14
CA ARG A 561 -27.36 17.48 -15.35
C ARG A 561 -27.94 18.89 -15.47
N GLU A 562 -29.17 19.10 -15.00
CA GLU A 562 -29.80 20.42 -14.92
C GLU A 562 -29.11 21.31 -13.89
N GLU A 563 -28.66 20.73 -12.78
CA GLU A 563 -27.86 21.43 -11.78
C GLU A 563 -26.48 21.79 -12.33
N ALA A 564 -25.78 20.85 -12.96
CA ALA A 564 -24.52 21.09 -13.63
C ALA A 564 -24.66 22.21 -14.67
N LYS A 565 -25.70 22.16 -15.51
CA LYS A 565 -26.01 23.22 -16.48
C LYS A 565 -26.20 24.58 -15.80
N ARG A 566 -26.97 24.65 -14.69
CA ARG A 566 -27.17 25.91 -13.94
C ARG A 566 -25.86 26.48 -13.39
N ILE A 567 -25.01 25.63 -12.82
CA ILE A 567 -23.71 26.03 -12.25
C ILE A 567 -22.78 26.52 -13.37
N VAL A 568 -22.64 25.77 -14.46
CA VAL A 568 -21.82 26.15 -15.61
C VAL A 568 -22.29 27.48 -16.21
N GLN A 569 -23.59 27.64 -16.43
CA GLN A 569 -24.18 28.87 -16.98
C GLN A 569 -24.03 30.10 -16.07
N SER A 570 -23.71 29.90 -14.78
CA SER A 570 -23.41 31.02 -13.88
C SER A 570 -22.06 31.68 -14.15
N GLN A 571 -21.10 30.93 -14.71
CA GLN A 571 -19.74 31.43 -14.99
C GLN A 571 -19.42 31.51 -16.48
N ILE A 572 -19.95 30.59 -17.28
CA ILE A 572 -19.71 30.51 -18.73
C ILE A 572 -20.94 31.03 -19.47
N LYS A 573 -20.77 32.12 -20.24
CA LYS A 573 -21.89 32.85 -20.86
C LYS A 573 -22.49 32.15 -22.10
N ASP A 574 -21.67 31.60 -22.99
CA ASP A 574 -22.15 30.86 -24.18
C ASP A 574 -21.92 29.37 -24.02
N THR A 575 -22.76 28.69 -23.24
CA THR A 575 -22.63 27.24 -23.04
C THR A 575 -23.18 26.44 -24.23
N THR A 576 -23.98 27.05 -25.11
CA THR A 576 -24.68 26.36 -26.21
C THR A 576 -23.79 26.02 -27.39
N ASN A 577 -22.85 26.91 -27.74
CA ASN A 577 -21.89 26.67 -28.81
C ASN A 577 -20.54 26.17 -28.29
N THR A 578 -20.34 26.22 -26.97
CA THR A 578 -19.10 25.77 -26.35
C THR A 578 -19.07 24.25 -26.25
N LYS A 579 -17.99 23.66 -26.75
CA LYS A 579 -17.66 22.24 -26.64
C LYS A 579 -16.27 22.05 -26.04
N LEU A 580 -15.99 20.85 -25.55
CA LEU A 580 -14.63 20.44 -25.22
C LEU A 580 -13.78 20.47 -26.50
N ASN A 581 -12.61 21.12 -26.43
CA ASN A 581 -11.69 21.26 -27.55
C ASN A 581 -10.48 20.34 -27.40
N HIS A 582 -9.85 20.35 -26.22
CA HIS A 582 -8.64 19.57 -25.95
C HIS A 582 -8.50 19.26 -24.45
N THR A 583 -7.92 18.12 -24.11
CA THR A 583 -7.59 17.71 -22.73
C THR A 583 -6.09 17.52 -22.57
N LEU A 584 -5.49 18.21 -21.61
CA LEU A 584 -4.12 18.00 -21.17
C LEU A 584 -4.13 17.06 -19.96
N ASN A 585 -3.45 15.92 -20.05
CA ASN A 585 -3.35 14.96 -18.95
C ASN A 585 -1.98 15.10 -18.28
N TRP A 586 -1.92 14.88 -16.97
CA TRP A 586 -0.67 14.80 -16.20
C TRP A 586 0.22 16.05 -16.29
N VAL A 587 -0.38 17.24 -16.31
CA VAL A 587 0.38 18.50 -16.32
C VAL A 587 0.72 18.92 -14.90
N SER A 588 1.99 19.19 -14.63
CA SER A 588 2.42 19.84 -13.39
C SER A 588 2.05 21.32 -13.42
N ILE A 589 1.19 21.74 -12.49
CA ILE A 589 0.71 23.12 -12.39
C ILE A 589 1.13 23.78 -11.08
N LYS A 590 1.43 25.07 -11.15
CA LYS A 590 1.80 25.92 -10.00
C LYS A 590 0.80 27.04 -9.81
N LEU A 591 0.29 27.21 -8.60
CA LEU A 591 -0.61 28.31 -8.28
C LEU A 591 0.16 29.64 -8.24
N THR A 592 -0.23 30.59 -9.09
CA THR A 592 0.49 31.87 -9.25
C THR A 592 -0.32 33.11 -8.89
N ASP A 593 -1.65 33.02 -8.94
CA ASP A 593 -2.50 34.16 -8.58
C ASP A 593 -3.82 33.70 -7.95
N ILE A 594 -4.20 34.37 -6.86
CA ILE A 594 -5.50 34.25 -6.21
C ILE A 594 -6.09 35.67 -6.17
N PRO A 595 -7.25 35.91 -6.79
CA PRO A 595 -7.82 37.24 -6.82
C PRO A 595 -8.26 37.69 -5.41
N PRO A 596 -8.38 39.00 -5.15
CA PRO A 596 -8.91 39.50 -3.89
C PRO A 596 -10.36 39.06 -3.70
N ILE A 597 -10.61 38.23 -2.67
CA ILE A 597 -11.94 37.72 -2.33
C ILE A 597 -12.65 38.71 -1.39
N PRO A 598 -13.88 39.16 -1.71
CA PRO A 598 -14.66 40.00 -0.80
C PRO A 598 -14.92 39.31 0.54
N SER A 599 -14.75 40.03 1.65
CA SER A 599 -14.92 39.47 3.00
C SER A 599 -16.34 38.96 3.30
N ASN A 600 -17.34 39.42 2.54
CA ASN A 600 -18.74 39.01 2.63
C ASN A 600 -19.14 37.95 1.59
N ALA A 601 -18.20 37.41 0.81
CA ALA A 601 -18.48 36.37 -0.16
C ALA A 601 -18.86 35.05 0.52
N ASP A 602 -19.90 34.39 0.01
CA ASP A 602 -20.34 33.08 0.47
C ASP A 602 -19.27 32.01 0.14
N LEU A 603 -19.19 30.94 0.94
CA LEU A 603 -18.30 29.81 0.71
C LEU A 603 -18.54 29.12 -0.64
N GLU A 604 -19.75 29.22 -1.17
CA GLU A 604 -20.12 28.70 -2.50
C GLU A 604 -19.90 29.69 -3.66
N SER A 605 -19.43 30.90 -3.37
CA SER A 605 -19.13 31.89 -4.41
C SER A 605 -17.93 31.45 -5.25
N PHE A 606 -18.02 31.60 -6.56
CA PHE A 606 -16.99 31.19 -7.51
C PHE A 606 -16.02 32.32 -7.83
N PHE A 607 -14.73 32.01 -7.85
CA PHE A 607 -13.68 32.93 -8.27
C PHE A 607 -12.68 32.21 -9.16
N LYS A 608 -12.10 32.95 -10.09
CA LYS A 608 -11.08 32.47 -11.02
C LYS A 608 -9.70 32.62 -10.40
N VAL A 609 -8.94 31.52 -10.29
CA VAL A 609 -7.55 31.50 -9.84
C VAL A 609 -6.64 31.13 -11.01
N THR A 610 -5.39 31.58 -10.98
CA THR A 610 -4.45 31.37 -12.10
C THR A 610 -3.36 30.37 -11.72
N PHE A 611 -3.27 29.30 -12.48
CA PHE A 611 -2.15 28.38 -12.46
C PHE A 611 -1.24 28.62 -13.67
N THR A 612 0.03 28.25 -13.52
CA THR A 612 1.00 28.17 -14.62
C THR A 612 1.48 26.74 -14.78
N ASN A 613 1.94 26.37 -15.96
CA ASN A 613 2.69 25.13 -16.12
C ASN A 613 4.02 25.25 -15.36
N TYR A 614 4.28 24.29 -14.48
CA TYR A 614 5.45 24.30 -13.60
C TYR A 614 6.79 24.22 -14.38
N GLU A 615 6.83 23.50 -15.50
CA GLU A 615 8.06 23.25 -16.26
C GLU A 615 8.47 24.45 -17.12
N ASN A 616 7.50 25.15 -17.70
CA ASN A 616 7.77 26.18 -18.71
C ASN A 616 7.40 27.60 -18.27
N ASP A 617 6.64 27.78 -17.18
CA ASP A 617 6.14 29.06 -16.63
C ASP A 617 5.40 29.98 -17.64
N GLN A 618 5.17 29.52 -18.88
CA GLN A 618 4.59 30.31 -19.97
C GLN A 618 3.11 30.03 -20.14
N ASP A 619 2.70 28.77 -20.03
CA ASP A 619 1.30 28.39 -20.18
C ASP A 619 0.50 28.75 -18.92
N LYS A 620 -0.57 29.52 -19.11
CA LYS A 620 -1.47 29.97 -18.02
C LYS A 620 -2.84 29.30 -18.11
N TYR A 621 -3.33 28.88 -16.95
CA TYR A 621 -4.60 28.20 -16.78
C TYR A 621 -5.45 28.94 -15.75
N ASP A 622 -6.44 29.67 -16.26
CA ASP A 622 -7.46 30.34 -15.45
C ASP A 622 -8.57 29.35 -15.10
N ILE A 623 -8.65 28.93 -13.84
CA ILE A 623 -9.59 27.89 -13.40
C ILE A 623 -10.49 28.46 -12.31
N VAL A 624 -11.78 28.13 -12.34
CA VAL A 624 -12.76 28.66 -11.39
C VAL A 624 -12.97 27.67 -10.23
N PHE A 625 -12.95 28.16 -8.99
CA PHE A 625 -13.22 27.38 -7.78
C PHE A 625 -14.18 28.11 -6.85
N GLU A 626 -14.83 27.36 -5.97
CA GLU A 626 -15.56 27.90 -4.84
C GLU A 626 -14.60 28.51 -3.80
N LYS A 627 -15.04 29.56 -3.12
CA LYS A 627 -14.31 30.16 -2.00
C LYS A 627 -13.84 29.13 -0.97
N LYS A 628 -14.64 28.10 -0.65
CA LYS A 628 -14.25 27.02 0.28
C LYS A 628 -12.93 26.35 -0.13
N ILE A 629 -12.71 26.10 -1.42
CA ILE A 629 -11.45 25.53 -1.92
C ILE A 629 -10.34 26.58 -1.85
N ILE A 630 -10.65 27.81 -2.26
CA ILE A 630 -9.67 28.90 -2.30
C ILE A 630 -9.13 29.26 -0.91
N ASP A 631 -9.94 29.14 0.15
CA ASP A 631 -9.51 29.34 1.54
C ASP A 631 -8.37 28.36 1.96
N ASN A 632 -8.25 27.23 1.26
CA ASN A 632 -7.20 26.24 1.45
C ASN A 632 -6.03 26.38 0.46
N LEU A 633 -6.16 27.19 -0.59
CA LEU A 633 -5.07 27.44 -1.54
C LEU A 633 -4.01 28.39 -0.97
N ILE A 634 -2.75 28.14 -1.32
CA ILE A 634 -1.61 28.99 -0.98
C ILE A 634 -0.76 29.18 -2.23
N LEU A 635 -0.37 30.43 -2.51
CA LEU A 635 0.48 30.76 -3.67
C LEU A 635 1.77 29.93 -3.64
N GLY A 636 2.14 29.39 -4.80
CA GLY A 636 3.29 28.51 -4.96
C GLY A 636 2.99 27.02 -4.79
N MET A 637 1.83 26.63 -4.25
CA MET A 637 1.41 25.22 -4.21
C MET A 637 1.42 24.62 -5.63
N THR A 638 1.80 23.36 -5.73
CA THR A 638 1.84 22.62 -6.99
C THR A 638 0.91 21.41 -6.96
N ALA A 639 0.49 20.95 -8.13
CA ALA A 639 -0.32 19.75 -8.28
C ALA A 639 -0.10 19.12 -9.66
N HIS A 640 -0.34 17.81 -9.76
CA HIS A 640 -0.49 17.14 -11.05
C HIS A 640 -1.95 17.20 -11.45
N ALA A 641 -2.25 17.77 -12.61
CA ALA A 641 -3.61 18.08 -13.03
C ALA A 641 -3.95 17.51 -14.40
N THR A 642 -5.23 17.17 -14.56
CA THR A 642 -5.87 16.99 -15.86
C THR A 642 -6.71 18.22 -16.16
N LEU A 643 -6.36 18.95 -17.21
CA LEU A 643 -6.98 20.22 -17.59
C LEU A 643 -7.72 20.09 -18.91
N CYS A 644 -8.94 20.62 -18.95
CA CYS A 644 -9.79 20.58 -20.12
C CYS A 644 -10.00 21.99 -20.68
N LYS A 645 -9.66 22.18 -21.95
CA LYS A 645 -9.85 23.45 -22.67
C LYS A 645 -11.16 23.42 -23.43
N LEU A 646 -11.98 24.44 -23.22
CA LEU A 646 -13.21 24.65 -23.95
C LEU A 646 -12.96 25.47 -25.22
N SER A 647 -13.82 25.29 -26.23
CA SER A 647 -13.73 25.99 -27.52
C SER A 647 -13.85 27.52 -27.43
N ASN A 648 -14.41 28.05 -26.34
CA ASN A 648 -14.48 29.48 -26.04
C ASN A 648 -13.21 30.02 -25.35
N GLY A 649 -12.23 29.16 -25.07
CA GLY A 649 -10.95 29.51 -24.45
C GLY A 649 -10.89 29.31 -22.94
N ASP A 650 -12.01 29.01 -22.26
CA ASP A 650 -12.03 28.76 -20.82
C ASP A 650 -11.41 27.41 -20.48
N TRP A 651 -10.83 27.31 -19.28
CA TRP A 651 -10.28 26.08 -18.71
C TRP A 651 -11.12 25.60 -17.53
N TYR A 652 -11.21 24.29 -17.37
CA TYR A 652 -11.69 23.68 -16.13
C TYR A 652 -10.78 22.51 -15.72
N LEU A 653 -10.74 22.24 -14.42
CA LEU A 653 -9.92 21.17 -13.83
C LEU A 653 -10.72 19.88 -13.76
N GLU A 654 -10.33 18.85 -14.51
CA GLU A 654 -10.98 17.53 -14.44
C GLU A 654 -10.55 16.75 -13.20
N GLU A 655 -9.26 16.83 -12.86
CA GLU A 655 -8.66 16.09 -11.74
C GLU A 655 -7.41 16.82 -11.25
N ALA A 656 -7.15 16.79 -9.94
CA ALA A 656 -5.88 17.17 -9.35
C ALA A 656 -5.41 16.08 -8.37
N THR A 657 -4.16 15.68 -8.50
CA THR A 657 -3.47 14.72 -7.64
C THR A 657 -2.13 15.31 -7.20
N ARG A 658 -1.46 14.68 -6.22
CA ARG A 658 -0.13 15.12 -5.74
C ARG A 658 -0.09 16.61 -5.41
N ILE A 659 -1.01 17.07 -4.58
CA ILE A 659 -1.06 18.47 -4.15
C ILE A 659 0.07 18.69 -3.14
N MET A 660 1.08 19.45 -3.54
CA MET A 660 2.28 19.73 -2.76
C MET A 660 2.28 21.17 -2.22
N PRO A 661 2.88 21.40 -1.05
CA PRO A 661 2.97 22.73 -0.47
C PRO A 661 3.91 23.64 -1.27
N SER A 662 3.81 24.95 -1.04
CA SER A 662 4.55 25.96 -1.81
C SER A 662 6.06 25.97 -1.59
N PHE A 663 6.54 25.34 -0.51
CA PHE A 663 7.96 25.14 -0.25
C PHE A 663 8.52 23.88 -0.91
N PHE A 664 7.70 23.11 -1.64
CA PHE A 664 8.18 21.99 -2.43
C PHE A 664 9.05 22.51 -3.59
N MET A 665 10.24 21.93 -3.72
CA MET A 665 11.13 22.10 -4.87
C MET A 665 11.24 20.75 -5.57
N GLU A 666 11.00 20.72 -6.87
CA GLU A 666 11.30 19.56 -7.69
C GLU A 666 12.81 19.62 -7.98
N ASP A 667 13.58 18.66 -7.48
CA ASP A 667 15.02 18.61 -7.71
C ASP A 667 15.31 18.38 -9.21
N ASP A 668 16.11 19.24 -9.83
CA ASP A 668 16.77 18.96 -11.12
C ASP A 668 17.64 17.69 -11.04
N CYS A 669 18.02 17.26 -9.83
CA CYS A 669 18.77 16.02 -9.57
C CYS A 669 17.91 14.75 -9.63
N LEU A 670 16.60 14.86 -9.82
CA LEU A 670 15.69 13.74 -10.13
C LEU A 670 15.26 13.81 -11.60
N HIS A 671 16.21 14.09 -12.50
CA HIS A 671 16.02 13.83 -13.92
C HIS A 671 15.58 12.37 -14.11
N GLU A 672 14.43 12.24 -14.76
CA GLU A 672 13.72 11.14 -15.46
C GLU A 672 14.36 9.75 -15.69
N GLU A 673 15.57 9.43 -15.24
CA GLU A 673 16.23 8.15 -15.50
C GLU A 673 16.04 7.08 -14.40
N ASP A 674 15.59 7.43 -13.19
CA ASP A 674 15.51 6.47 -12.07
C ASP A 674 14.10 6.21 -11.49
N TYR A 675 13.03 6.69 -12.13
CA TYR A 675 11.67 6.53 -11.57
C TYR A 675 10.59 6.15 -12.58
N ASP A 676 10.69 4.92 -13.11
CA ASP A 676 9.54 4.17 -13.62
C ASP A 676 8.97 3.30 -12.49
N TYR A 677 7.87 3.75 -11.85
CA TYR A 677 7.02 2.93 -10.95
C TYR A 677 5.57 3.40 -10.89
#